data_AF-A0A917J2G3-F1
#
_entry.id   AF-A0A917J2G3-F1
#
_cell.length_a   1.000
_cell.length_b   1.000
_cell.length_c   1.000
_cell.angle_alpha   90.00
_cell.angle_beta   90.00
_cell.angle_gamma   90.00
#
_symmetry.space_group_name_H-M   'P 1'
#
loop_
_entity.id
_entity.type
_entity.pdbx_description
1 polymer ?
#
loop_
_entity_poly.entity_id
_entity_poly.type
_entity_poly.pdbx_seq_one_letter_code
_entity_poly.pdbx_strand_id
1 'polypeptide(L)'
;MNPKSDITLVELADKEKMTVRAVNICLDLGLDSLHKILKFYQEGGEFTKTRKCGIRTENELINICHKHLNYSTNENISAELVTKDSRIEIIAGFNPFKKASLNRHVGYLFSKLSVRARNGIINFFDGNLIISDLIQSIFSPVFNFNHIRNIGEKSTGELIRFRDHVSDFITTLQTLDNSQLSKEYTKLVVKTSFENIPSEIDTAIESVFDSDNKILLFKLIDLLIKLGLLLKNNEKEIFYHLYTNRKQRSLEDVAKELNITKERARQIKVSFEELMTSYFDFILNIRVEDLFSYKIDSELKFILLNKEDFDRVNETEQVDFTIYFYSFIFSLLFERTHILFGDKDVLSTKNKLSNEKRLQCPLLISKETFESFDFLNFVNSVNELKNGRLTEDCCLYFLGYISQFVKGIAEVNLQDLSVICESILFNEFNLAVDTDGYLILESNRKKTPSHYIVEILEDLNQMTKVEVITNEINAKYPYLQFSEQSIRSSLQKEKSLFIYIGRSSTYGLKKWENEREDLRGGTIRDLVENYLQGEDEPKHISEIAEFVCKYRDTSEYNVKSNLDLEGNIRFKFFPGEFVGLKNKEYQDVEKYKRVAGSHFRNSVLKNMDGLDIERVVDFFVQKFNYHPKSVKALFEKKVTQGDIVITSDNKLKI
;
A
#
# COMPACT_ATOMS: atom_id res chain seq x y z
N MET A 1 -17.99 62.25 53.31
CA MET A 1 -19.36 62.46 52.77
C MET A 1 -20.02 63.65 53.46
N ASN A 2 -20.75 64.47 52.71
CA ASN A 2 -21.45 65.68 53.15
C ASN A 2 -22.81 65.28 53.79
N PRO A 3 -23.19 65.72 55.00
CA PRO A 3 -24.30 65.15 55.78
C PRO A 3 -25.68 65.72 55.41
N LYS A 4 -25.99 65.90 54.11
CA LYS A 4 -27.26 66.49 53.65
C LYS A 4 -28.16 65.58 52.80
N SER A 5 -27.87 64.28 52.69
CA SER A 5 -28.79 63.29 52.11
C SER A 5 -28.50 61.86 52.60
N ASP A 6 -28.41 61.67 53.92
CA ASP A 6 -28.29 60.31 54.50
C ASP A 6 -29.69 59.69 54.66
N ILE A 7 -29.81 58.41 54.28
CA ILE A 7 -31.09 57.69 54.35
C ILE A 7 -31.32 57.28 55.80
N THR A 8 -32.44 57.72 56.38
CA THR A 8 -32.79 57.34 57.77
C THR A 8 -33.10 55.85 57.87
N LEU A 9 -32.94 55.24 59.05
CA LEU A 9 -33.26 53.82 59.25
C LEU A 9 -34.71 53.48 58.88
N VAL A 10 -35.65 54.42 59.06
CA VAL A 10 -37.07 54.23 58.68
C VAL A 10 -37.22 54.15 57.16
N GLU A 11 -36.62 55.09 56.43
CA GLU A 11 -36.63 55.09 54.96
C GLU A 11 -35.88 53.90 54.37
N LEU A 12 -34.78 53.49 55.01
CA LEU A 12 -34.01 52.31 54.63
C LEU A 12 -34.81 51.02 54.86
N ALA A 13 -35.54 50.93 55.99
CA ALA A 13 -36.37 49.78 56.31
C ALA A 13 -37.48 49.56 55.27
N ASP A 14 -38.12 50.64 54.82
CA ASP A 14 -39.14 50.57 53.77
C ASP A 14 -38.53 50.23 52.40
N LYS A 15 -37.37 50.84 52.06
CA LYS A 15 -36.70 50.64 50.77
C LYS A 15 -36.12 49.23 50.61
N GLU A 16 -35.54 48.68 51.66
CA GLU A 16 -34.90 47.35 51.67
C GLU A 16 -35.82 46.24 52.20
N LYS A 17 -37.05 46.59 52.60
CA LYS A 17 -38.02 45.68 53.23
C LYS A 17 -37.42 44.95 54.43
N MET A 18 -36.74 45.70 55.29
CA MET A 18 -36.06 45.16 56.46
C MET A 18 -37.04 44.46 57.39
N THR A 19 -36.62 43.33 57.97
CA THR A 19 -37.40 42.67 59.00
C THR A 19 -37.45 43.55 60.25
N VAL A 20 -38.57 43.48 60.98
CA VAL A 20 -38.74 44.19 62.27
C VAL A 20 -37.58 43.86 63.23
N ARG A 21 -37.02 42.65 63.13
CA ARG A 21 -35.87 42.22 63.93
C ARG A 21 -34.59 42.94 63.52
N ALA A 22 -34.31 43.09 62.22
CA ALA A 22 -33.16 43.84 61.71
C ALA A 22 -33.22 45.31 62.12
N VAL A 23 -34.40 45.94 62.00
CA VAL A 23 -34.62 47.33 62.43
C VAL A 23 -34.37 47.51 63.92
N ASN A 24 -34.90 46.62 64.76
CA ASN A 24 -34.68 46.68 66.20
C ASN A 24 -33.20 46.49 66.60
N ILE A 25 -32.45 45.65 65.89
CA ILE A 25 -31.01 45.48 66.12
C ILE A 25 -30.24 46.75 65.78
N CYS A 26 -30.58 47.40 64.66
CA CYS A 26 -29.98 48.69 64.31
C CYS A 26 -30.28 49.75 65.37
N LEU A 27 -31.52 49.83 65.88
CA LEU A 27 -31.89 50.74 66.96
C LEU A 27 -31.16 50.44 68.27
N ASP A 28 -31.07 49.16 68.67
CA ASP A 28 -30.36 48.72 69.88
C ASP A 28 -28.87 49.08 69.84
N LEU A 29 -28.28 49.13 68.64
CA LEU A 29 -26.88 49.53 68.39
C LEU A 29 -26.70 51.03 68.10
N GLY A 30 -27.76 51.83 68.12
CA GLY A 30 -27.72 53.27 67.82
C GLY A 30 -27.45 53.61 66.35
N LEU A 31 -27.69 52.67 65.44
CA LEU A 31 -27.48 52.77 64.00
C LEU A 31 -28.76 53.29 63.30
N ASP A 32 -29.09 54.55 63.54
CA ASP A 32 -30.33 55.20 63.08
C ASP A 32 -30.31 55.72 61.63
N SER A 33 -29.21 55.50 60.89
CA SER A 33 -29.06 55.89 59.49
C SER A 33 -28.20 54.91 58.69
N LEU A 34 -28.37 54.90 57.36
CA LEU A 34 -27.58 54.05 56.47
C LEU A 34 -26.08 54.29 56.65
N HIS A 35 -25.64 55.55 56.74
CA HIS A 35 -24.24 55.87 56.99
C HIS A 35 -23.69 55.22 58.27
N LYS A 36 -24.44 55.27 59.39
CA LYS A 36 -24.00 54.66 60.64
C LYS A 36 -23.93 53.13 60.55
N ILE A 37 -24.88 52.50 59.86
CA ILE A 37 -24.88 51.04 59.63
C ILE A 37 -23.66 50.63 58.81
N LEU A 38 -23.37 51.36 57.72
CA LEU A 38 -22.22 51.10 56.86
C LEU A 38 -20.90 51.31 57.62
N LYS A 39 -20.79 52.39 58.39
CA LYS A 39 -19.60 52.69 59.20
C LYS A 39 -19.35 51.60 60.25
N PHE A 40 -20.40 51.18 60.95
CA PHE A 40 -20.31 50.09 61.93
C PHE A 40 -19.80 48.78 61.30
N TYR A 41 -20.29 48.44 60.10
CA TYR A 41 -19.84 47.27 59.36
C TYR A 41 -18.37 47.39 58.89
N GLN A 42 -17.98 48.55 58.35
CA GLN A 42 -16.63 48.81 57.85
C GLN A 42 -15.57 48.82 58.96
N GLU A 43 -15.92 49.22 60.18
CA GLU A 43 -15.05 49.20 61.35
C GLU A 43 -14.92 47.79 62.00
N GLY A 44 -15.44 46.75 61.33
CA GLY A 44 -15.39 45.36 61.82
C GLY A 44 -16.41 45.06 62.93
N GLY A 45 -17.51 45.82 62.99
CA GLY A 45 -18.61 45.57 63.90
C GLY A 45 -19.37 44.29 63.54
N GLU A 46 -19.54 43.40 64.52
CA GLU A 46 -20.38 42.20 64.38
C GLU A 46 -21.79 42.49 64.88
N PHE A 47 -22.80 42.25 64.03
CA PHE A 47 -24.21 42.46 64.38
C PHE A 47 -24.71 41.43 65.40
N THR A 48 -24.01 40.29 65.55
CA THR A 48 -24.23 39.27 66.60
C THR A 48 -24.05 39.77 68.03
N LYS A 49 -23.40 40.91 68.27
CA LYS A 49 -23.13 41.40 69.63
C LYS A 49 -24.38 41.76 70.42
N THR A 50 -25.55 41.84 69.77
CA THR A 50 -26.85 41.97 70.44
C THR A 50 -27.47 40.59 70.69
N ARG A 51 -27.96 40.35 71.93
CA ARG A 51 -28.56 39.06 72.38
C ARG A 51 -29.73 38.54 71.52
N LYS A 52 -30.26 39.32 70.59
CA LYS A 52 -31.43 39.02 69.75
C LYS A 52 -31.12 38.92 68.24
N CYS A 53 -29.84 39.03 67.84
CA CYS A 53 -29.43 38.85 66.45
C CYS A 53 -29.12 37.38 66.15
N GLY A 54 -29.93 36.76 65.30
CA GLY A 54 -29.65 35.41 64.76
C GLY A 54 -29.03 35.50 63.37
N ILE A 55 -28.35 34.43 62.95
CA ILE A 55 -27.61 34.31 61.67
C ILE A 55 -28.39 34.85 60.45
N ARG A 56 -29.70 34.60 60.40
CA ARG A 56 -30.56 35.06 59.28
C ARG A 56 -30.69 36.59 59.24
N THR A 57 -30.78 37.23 60.40
CA THR A 57 -30.91 38.70 60.52
C THR A 57 -29.56 39.38 60.36
N GLU A 58 -28.47 38.72 60.76
CA GLU A 58 -27.12 39.20 60.48
C GLU A 58 -26.81 39.20 58.98
N ASN A 59 -27.10 38.09 58.28
CA ASN A 59 -26.90 38.03 56.83
C ASN A 59 -27.78 39.05 56.08
N GLU A 60 -28.98 39.33 56.59
CA GLU A 60 -29.84 40.39 56.06
C GLU A 60 -29.16 41.77 56.15
N LEU A 61 -28.62 42.13 57.32
CA LEU A 61 -27.92 43.39 57.54
C LEU A 61 -26.61 43.49 56.73
N ILE A 62 -25.83 42.41 56.69
CA ILE A 62 -24.60 42.32 55.89
C ILE A 62 -24.91 42.50 54.39
N ASN A 63 -25.99 41.89 53.89
CA ASN A 63 -26.40 42.05 52.50
C ASN A 63 -26.83 43.49 52.18
N ILE A 64 -27.52 44.16 53.10
CA ILE A 64 -27.85 45.59 52.97
C ILE A 64 -26.56 46.43 52.92
N CYS A 65 -25.58 46.13 53.78
CA CYS A 65 -24.28 46.78 53.75
C CYS A 65 -23.58 46.57 52.40
N HIS A 66 -23.50 45.35 51.89
CA HIS A 66 -22.90 45.06 50.59
C HIS A 66 -23.61 45.79 49.44
N LYS A 67 -24.95 45.80 49.44
CA LYS A 67 -25.75 46.46 48.42
C LYS A 67 -25.45 47.97 48.35
N HIS A 68 -25.41 48.65 49.51
CA HIS A 68 -25.20 50.10 49.56
C HIS A 68 -23.73 50.52 49.51
N LEU A 69 -22.80 49.63 49.87
CA LEU A 69 -21.37 49.82 49.58
C LEU A 69 -21.10 49.75 48.08
N ASN A 70 -21.71 48.81 47.35
CA ASN A 70 -21.58 48.69 45.90
C ASN A 70 -22.24 49.84 45.11
N TYR A 71 -23.24 50.53 45.68
CA TYR A 71 -23.82 51.73 45.08
C TYR A 71 -23.01 53.00 45.39
N SER A 72 -22.27 53.02 46.51
CA SER A 72 -21.40 54.15 46.89
C SER A 72 -20.02 54.13 46.19
N THR A 73 -19.70 53.06 45.45
CA THR A 73 -18.43 52.89 44.72
C THR A 73 -18.39 53.50 43.32
N ASN A 74 -19.43 54.22 42.86
CA ASN A 74 -19.45 54.86 41.53
C ASN A 74 -19.17 56.37 41.52
N GLU A 75 -19.01 57.03 42.67
CA GLU A 75 -18.53 58.41 42.72
C GLU A 75 -17.44 58.57 43.80
N ASN A 76 -16.20 58.64 43.33
CA ASN A 76 -15.02 59.14 44.03
C ASN A 76 -14.64 58.44 45.35
N ILE A 77 -13.81 57.40 45.25
CA ILE A 77 -12.61 57.26 46.10
C ILE A 77 -11.50 56.63 45.24
N SER A 78 -10.37 57.33 45.26
CA SER A 78 -9.04 56.98 44.81
C SER A 78 -8.65 55.52 45.02
N ALA A 79 -7.93 55.00 44.04
CA ALA A 79 -7.12 53.80 44.11
C ALA A 79 -6.22 53.82 45.36
N GLU A 80 -6.57 53.04 46.38
CA GLU A 80 -5.64 52.39 47.31
C GLU A 80 -6.43 51.46 48.25
N LEU A 81 -6.00 50.18 48.31
CA LEU A 81 -6.39 49.13 49.27
C LEU A 81 -7.59 48.20 48.95
N VAL A 82 -7.77 47.80 47.69
CA VAL A 82 -8.01 46.37 47.42
C VAL A 82 -6.71 45.83 46.84
N THR A 83 -5.81 45.36 47.69
CA THR A 83 -4.61 44.66 47.22
C THR A 83 -5.08 43.40 46.49
N LYS A 84 -5.13 43.47 45.16
CA LYS A 84 -5.21 42.27 44.32
C LYS A 84 -4.06 41.37 44.75
N ASP A 85 -4.36 40.10 44.99
CA ASP A 85 -3.33 39.12 45.29
C ASP A 85 -2.33 39.10 44.12
N SER A 86 -1.04 39.29 44.41
CA SER A 86 0.03 39.39 43.41
C SER A 86 0.06 38.18 42.47
N ARG A 87 -0.49 37.03 42.89
CA ARG A 87 -0.60 35.82 42.07
C ARG A 87 -1.56 36.00 40.90
N ILE A 88 -2.66 36.73 41.07
CA ILE A 88 -3.61 37.00 39.98
C ILE A 88 -2.96 37.87 38.90
N GLU A 89 -2.10 38.81 39.30
CA GLU A 89 -1.33 39.65 38.36
C GLU A 89 -0.28 38.82 37.61
N ILE A 90 0.42 37.92 38.32
CA ILE A 90 1.36 36.98 37.70
C ILE A 90 0.65 36.10 36.65
N ILE A 91 -0.49 35.51 36.99
CA ILE A 91 -1.28 34.67 36.08
C ILE A 91 -1.77 35.47 34.88
N ALA A 92 -2.17 36.74 35.06
CA ALA A 92 -2.60 37.59 33.95
C ALA A 92 -1.50 37.73 32.89
N GLY A 93 -0.24 37.86 33.33
CA GLY A 93 0.96 37.96 32.48
C GLY A 93 1.43 36.63 31.86
N PHE A 94 0.84 35.50 32.20
CA PHE A 94 1.18 34.22 31.58
C PHE A 94 0.72 34.16 30.11
N ASN A 95 1.58 33.61 29.26
CA ASN A 95 1.23 33.25 27.89
C ASN A 95 0.18 32.10 27.88
N PRO A 96 -0.50 31.85 26.75
CA PRO A 96 -1.51 30.80 26.67
C PRO A 96 -1.01 29.42 27.11
N PHE A 97 0.27 29.09 26.84
CA PHE A 97 0.83 27.80 27.21
C PHE A 97 1.00 27.64 28.73
N LYS A 98 1.55 28.66 29.42
CA LYS A 98 1.64 28.68 30.90
C LYS A 98 0.25 28.61 31.55
N LYS A 99 -0.75 29.28 30.98
CA LYS A 99 -2.15 29.20 31.46
C LYS A 99 -2.74 27.80 31.28
N ALA A 100 -2.49 27.15 30.15
CA ALA A 100 -2.91 25.77 29.90
C ALA A 100 -2.24 24.78 30.88
N SER A 101 -0.92 24.93 31.10
CA SER A 101 -0.17 24.13 32.08
C SER A 101 -0.71 24.30 33.50
N LEU A 102 -1.00 25.55 33.91
CA LEU A 102 -1.61 25.84 35.21
C LEU A 102 -2.98 25.17 35.35
N ASN A 103 -3.86 25.34 34.37
CA ASN A 103 -5.20 24.75 34.41
C ASN A 103 -5.15 23.22 34.52
N ARG A 104 -4.26 22.56 33.77
CA ARG A 104 -4.08 21.11 33.85
C ARG A 104 -3.54 20.68 35.22
N HIS A 105 -2.58 21.40 35.78
CA HIS A 105 -2.05 21.09 37.12
C HIS A 105 -3.10 21.27 38.21
N VAL A 106 -3.90 22.34 38.15
CA VAL A 106 -5.01 22.57 39.08
C VAL A 106 -6.04 21.46 38.97
N GLY A 107 -6.41 21.04 37.75
CA GLY A 107 -7.29 19.89 37.53
C GLY A 107 -6.73 18.60 38.13
N TYR A 108 -5.42 18.34 37.95
CA TYR A 108 -4.73 17.21 38.56
C TYR A 108 -4.82 17.25 40.09
N LEU A 109 -4.43 18.36 40.73
CA LEU A 109 -4.49 18.49 42.18
C LEU A 109 -5.93 18.37 42.70
N PHE A 110 -6.90 18.93 41.98
CA PHE A 110 -8.31 18.85 42.32
C PHE A 110 -8.83 17.41 42.28
N SER A 111 -8.36 16.60 41.32
CA SER A 111 -8.69 15.17 41.23
C SER A 111 -8.15 14.34 42.40
N LYS A 112 -7.12 14.81 43.10
CA LYS A 112 -6.53 14.16 44.28
C LYS A 112 -7.20 14.54 45.59
N LEU A 113 -8.08 15.54 45.59
CA LEU A 113 -8.85 15.92 46.77
C LEU A 113 -9.83 14.81 47.19
N SER A 114 -10.07 14.71 48.49
CA SER A 114 -11.10 13.87 49.07
C SER A 114 -12.48 14.20 48.49
N VAL A 115 -13.37 13.20 48.43
CA VAL A 115 -14.74 13.36 47.91
C VAL A 115 -15.47 14.51 48.61
N ARG A 116 -15.25 14.68 49.92
CA ARG A 116 -15.88 15.76 50.70
C ARG A 116 -15.34 17.15 50.31
N ALA A 117 -14.02 17.32 50.21
CA ALA A 117 -13.42 18.58 49.80
C ALA A 117 -13.83 18.97 48.38
N ARG A 118 -13.82 18.00 47.46
CA ARG A 118 -14.24 18.17 46.06
C ARG A 118 -15.70 18.59 45.93
N ASN A 119 -16.61 17.85 46.58
CA ASN A 119 -18.04 18.17 46.55
C ASN A 119 -18.34 19.51 47.21
N GLY A 120 -17.59 19.88 48.25
CA GLY A 120 -17.70 21.20 48.87
C GLY A 120 -17.38 22.34 47.90
N ILE A 121 -16.27 22.23 47.15
CA ILE A 121 -15.94 23.21 46.10
C ILE A 121 -16.97 23.21 44.98
N ILE A 122 -17.37 22.05 44.45
CA ILE A 122 -18.35 21.98 43.36
C ILE A 122 -19.67 22.65 43.75
N ASN A 123 -20.15 22.40 44.98
CA ASN A 123 -21.35 23.03 45.50
C ASN A 123 -21.20 24.54 45.73
N PHE A 124 -19.99 25.02 46.05
CA PHE A 124 -19.73 26.46 46.16
C PHE A 124 -19.90 27.18 44.82
N PHE A 125 -19.63 26.50 43.71
CA PHE A 125 -19.83 27.00 42.34
C PHE A 125 -21.15 26.52 41.71
N ASP A 126 -22.17 26.19 42.52
CA ASP A 126 -23.48 25.75 42.06
C ASP A 126 -23.45 24.59 41.05
N GLY A 127 -22.46 23.71 41.16
CA GLY A 127 -22.27 22.57 40.25
C GLY A 127 -21.48 22.90 38.97
N ASN A 128 -21.29 24.17 38.63
CA ASN A 128 -20.63 24.62 37.40
C ASN A 128 -19.22 25.15 37.68
N LEU A 129 -18.30 24.23 38.01
CA LEU A 129 -16.91 24.59 38.32
C LEU A 129 -16.10 24.87 37.04
N ILE A 130 -15.68 26.12 36.87
CA ILE A 130 -14.65 26.51 35.90
C ILE A 130 -13.32 26.71 36.63
N ILE A 131 -12.23 26.12 36.12
CA ILE A 131 -10.91 26.17 36.79
C ILE A 131 -10.38 27.59 36.93
N SER A 132 -10.62 28.47 35.95
CA SER A 132 -10.26 29.89 36.06
C SER A 132 -10.94 30.57 37.25
N ASP A 133 -12.22 30.26 37.47
CA ASP A 133 -13.02 30.88 38.52
C ASP A 133 -12.62 30.34 39.90
N LEU A 134 -12.23 29.07 39.95
CA LEU A 134 -11.60 28.47 41.14
C LEU A 134 -10.31 29.20 41.49
N ILE A 135 -9.40 29.38 40.54
CA ILE A 135 -8.12 30.07 40.76
C ILE A 135 -8.36 31.51 41.25
N GLN A 136 -9.26 32.25 40.59
CA GLN A 136 -9.63 33.61 41.00
C GLN A 136 -10.19 33.65 42.42
N SER A 137 -11.03 32.68 42.78
CA SER A 137 -11.67 32.61 44.09
C SER A 137 -10.67 32.27 45.19
N ILE A 138 -9.86 31.22 45.05
CA ILE A 138 -8.95 30.76 46.11
C ILE A 138 -7.84 31.77 46.44
N PHE A 139 -7.48 32.63 45.49
CA PHE A 139 -6.51 33.71 45.70
C PHE A 139 -7.16 35.07 45.95
N SER A 140 -8.49 35.14 46.10
CA SER A 140 -9.14 36.37 46.53
C SER A 140 -8.81 36.66 48.01
N PRO A 141 -8.48 37.93 48.38
CA PRO A 141 -8.14 38.29 49.76
C PRO A 141 -9.22 37.95 50.80
N VAL A 142 -10.48 37.89 50.37
CA VAL A 142 -11.65 37.65 51.24
C VAL A 142 -12.10 36.18 51.26
N PHE A 143 -11.47 35.31 50.47
CA PHE A 143 -11.89 33.92 50.35
C PHE A 143 -11.34 33.04 51.47
N ASN A 144 -12.23 32.27 52.10
CA ASN A 144 -11.88 31.36 53.19
C ASN A 144 -12.63 30.02 53.05
N PHE A 145 -11.87 28.93 52.95
CA PHE A 145 -12.43 27.58 52.83
C PHE A 145 -13.32 27.16 54.02
N ASN A 146 -13.14 27.75 55.21
CA ASN A 146 -13.98 27.46 56.37
C ASN A 146 -15.43 27.93 56.21
N HIS A 147 -15.70 28.86 55.30
CA HIS A 147 -17.04 29.37 55.05
C HIS A 147 -17.82 28.54 54.03
N ILE A 148 -17.21 27.51 53.44
CA ILE A 148 -17.91 26.65 52.48
C ILE A 148 -18.80 25.66 53.24
N ARG A 149 -20.09 25.64 52.87
CA ARG A 149 -21.09 24.76 53.49
C ARG A 149 -20.69 23.28 53.35
N ASN A 150 -20.87 22.51 54.42
CA ASN A 150 -20.60 21.07 54.49
C ASN A 150 -19.12 20.65 54.34
N ILE A 151 -18.18 21.59 54.50
CA ILE A 151 -16.74 21.31 54.67
C ILE A 151 -16.40 21.37 56.17
N GLY A 152 -15.68 20.37 56.67
CA GLY A 152 -15.18 20.32 58.05
C GLY A 152 -13.67 20.56 58.11
N GLU A 153 -13.14 20.76 59.32
CA GLU A 153 -11.75 21.17 59.59
C GLU A 153 -10.68 20.37 58.82
N LYS A 154 -10.81 19.03 58.75
CA LYS A 154 -9.89 18.17 57.98
C LYS A 154 -9.89 18.49 56.48
N SER A 155 -11.07 18.73 55.90
CA SER A 155 -11.22 19.10 54.49
C SER A 155 -10.77 20.54 54.26
N THR A 156 -10.96 21.46 55.21
CA THR A 156 -10.37 22.79 55.13
C THR A 156 -8.84 22.72 55.07
N GLY A 157 -8.20 21.95 55.96
CA GLY A 157 -6.75 21.79 55.96
C GLY A 157 -6.21 21.19 54.66
N GLU A 158 -6.94 20.24 54.07
CA GLU A 158 -6.65 19.68 52.74
C GLU A 158 -6.75 20.75 51.64
N LEU A 159 -7.79 21.58 51.65
CA LEU A 159 -8.01 22.65 50.67
C LEU A 159 -6.98 23.78 50.76
N ILE A 160 -6.50 24.09 51.97
CA ILE A 160 -5.39 25.02 52.18
C ILE A 160 -4.11 24.48 51.52
N ARG A 161 -3.75 23.22 51.76
CA ARG A 161 -2.60 22.58 51.09
C ARG A 161 -2.75 22.56 49.57
N PHE A 162 -3.96 22.34 49.07
CA PHE A 162 -4.25 22.45 47.65
C PHE A 162 -3.96 23.87 47.13
N ARG A 163 -4.43 24.92 47.81
CA ARG A 163 -4.12 26.32 47.44
C ARG A 163 -2.61 26.58 47.47
N ASP A 164 -1.90 26.07 48.48
CA ASP A 164 -0.45 26.24 48.62
C ASP A 164 0.30 25.58 47.46
N HIS A 165 -0.04 24.34 47.11
CA HIS A 165 0.56 23.66 45.95
C HIS A 165 0.27 24.38 44.62
N VAL A 166 -0.94 24.93 44.44
CA VAL A 166 -1.25 25.76 43.26
C VAL A 166 -0.38 27.01 43.25
N SER A 167 -0.17 27.63 44.42
CA SER A 167 0.70 28.81 44.58
C SER A 167 2.14 28.49 44.20
N ASP A 168 2.70 27.38 44.70
CA ASP A 168 4.06 26.95 44.40
C ASP A 168 4.25 26.68 42.90
N PHE A 169 3.25 26.09 42.26
CA PHE A 169 3.29 25.84 40.81
C PHE A 169 3.21 27.14 40.00
N ILE A 170 2.43 28.15 40.43
CA ILE A 170 2.42 29.48 39.80
C ILE A 170 3.81 30.11 39.86
N THR A 171 4.48 30.06 41.02
CA THR A 171 5.85 30.57 41.17
C THR A 171 6.83 29.80 40.28
N THR A 172 6.68 28.48 40.18
CA THR A 172 7.48 27.65 39.28
C THR A 172 7.31 28.11 37.83
N LEU A 173 6.06 28.17 37.34
CA LEU A 173 5.74 28.60 35.97
C LEU A 173 6.24 30.01 35.65
N GLN A 174 6.33 30.91 36.63
CA GLN A 174 6.87 32.25 36.42
C GLN A 174 8.33 32.20 35.96
N THR A 175 9.12 31.28 36.49
CA THR A 175 10.57 31.16 36.25
C THR A 175 10.94 30.31 35.04
N LEU A 176 10.05 29.40 34.59
CA LEU A 176 10.34 28.51 33.46
C LEU A 176 10.36 29.25 32.13
N ASP A 177 11.34 28.92 31.30
CA ASP A 177 11.32 29.23 29.87
C ASP A 177 10.39 28.26 29.11
N ASN A 178 10.20 28.47 27.80
CA ASN A 178 9.29 27.64 26.99
C ASN A 178 9.76 26.18 26.87
N SER A 179 11.07 25.95 26.87
CA SER A 179 11.70 24.63 26.68
C SER A 179 11.50 23.77 27.93
N GLN A 180 11.74 24.35 29.11
CA GLN A 180 11.49 23.71 30.40
C GLN A 180 9.99 23.56 30.68
N LEU A 181 9.16 24.51 30.22
CA LEU A 181 7.71 24.41 30.33
C LEU A 181 7.14 23.22 29.55
N SER A 182 7.70 22.90 28.39
CA SER A 182 7.35 21.70 27.62
C SER A 182 7.57 20.41 28.44
N LYS A 183 8.69 20.33 29.16
CA LYS A 183 8.98 19.19 30.04
C LYS A 183 7.95 19.04 31.15
N GLU A 184 7.69 20.12 31.88
CA GLU A 184 6.71 20.10 32.97
C GLU A 184 5.30 19.79 32.47
N TYR A 185 4.93 20.35 31.32
CA TYR A 185 3.66 20.03 30.70
C TYR A 185 3.54 18.55 30.30
N THR A 186 4.60 17.96 29.76
CA THR A 186 4.65 16.52 29.41
C THR A 186 4.50 15.64 30.66
N LYS A 187 5.18 15.99 31.77
CA LYS A 187 4.98 15.31 33.05
C LYS A 187 3.53 15.40 33.52
N LEU A 188 2.88 16.55 33.35
CA LEU A 188 1.47 16.71 33.68
C LEU A 188 0.54 15.89 32.78
N VAL A 189 0.83 15.76 31.47
CA VAL A 189 0.08 14.87 30.57
C VAL A 189 0.08 13.46 31.15
N VAL A 190 1.25 12.89 31.43
CA VAL A 190 1.39 11.55 32.02
C VAL A 190 0.67 11.47 33.39
N LYS A 191 0.96 12.44 34.27
CA LYS A 191 0.17 12.94 35.41
C LYS A 191 -1.32 12.60 35.39
N THR A 192 -1.96 13.12 34.36
CA THR A 192 -3.41 13.18 34.24
C THR A 192 -4.00 12.05 33.44
N SER A 193 -3.20 11.43 32.57
CA SER A 193 -3.65 10.37 31.67
C SER A 193 -3.59 8.98 32.29
N PHE A 194 -2.73 8.75 33.28
CA PHE A 194 -2.50 7.41 33.85
C PHE A 194 -2.72 7.37 35.37
N GLU A 195 -3.21 6.23 35.85
CA GLU A 195 -3.34 5.93 37.27
C GLU A 195 -2.14 5.13 37.79
N ASN A 196 -1.95 5.07 39.12
CA ASN A 196 -0.91 4.26 39.77
C ASN A 196 0.52 4.51 39.28
N ILE A 197 0.86 5.78 39.09
CA ILE A 197 2.15 6.18 38.54
C ILE A 197 3.28 5.93 39.57
N PRO A 198 4.43 5.31 39.19
CA PRO A 198 5.58 5.09 40.06
C PRO A 198 6.18 6.38 40.61
N SER A 199 6.82 6.31 41.78
CA SER A 199 7.50 7.46 42.42
C SER A 199 8.62 8.05 41.57
N GLU A 200 9.29 7.21 40.77
CA GLU A 200 10.45 7.60 39.95
C GLU A 200 10.07 8.15 38.57
N ILE A 201 8.76 8.27 38.27
CA ILE A 201 8.28 8.67 36.93
C ILE A 201 8.87 9.98 36.44
N ASP A 202 9.01 10.97 37.34
CA ASP A 202 9.47 12.31 36.97
C ASP A 202 10.92 12.27 36.53
N THR A 203 11.74 11.44 37.19
CA THR A 203 13.13 11.19 36.80
C THR A 203 13.21 10.37 35.51
N ALA A 204 12.34 9.37 35.33
CA ALA A 204 12.33 8.55 34.12
C ALA A 204 11.95 9.36 32.87
N ILE A 205 10.98 10.27 33.00
CA ILE A 205 10.52 11.16 31.93
C ILE A 205 11.63 12.10 31.45
N GLU A 206 12.61 12.49 32.28
CA GLU A 206 13.75 13.30 31.80
C GLU A 206 14.52 12.65 30.66
N SER A 207 14.51 11.31 30.56
CA SER A 207 15.18 10.58 29.48
C SER A 207 14.48 10.66 28.12
N VAL A 208 13.24 11.16 28.07
CA VAL A 208 12.41 11.23 26.85
C VAL A 208 12.57 12.55 26.10
N PHE A 209 13.51 13.40 26.53
CA PHE A 209 13.82 14.65 25.85
C PHE A 209 15.21 14.58 25.19
N ASP A 210 15.35 15.25 24.05
CA ASP A 210 16.64 15.45 23.41
C ASP A 210 17.44 16.62 24.03
N SER A 211 18.57 16.96 23.42
CA SER A 211 19.43 18.07 23.87
C SER A 211 18.77 19.45 23.77
N ASP A 212 17.76 19.61 22.91
CA ASP A 212 17.00 20.85 22.71
C ASP A 212 15.70 20.86 23.55
N ASN A 213 15.54 19.86 24.42
CA ASN A 213 14.36 19.55 25.22
C ASN A 213 13.07 19.32 24.40
N LYS A 214 13.21 18.86 23.16
CA LYS A 214 12.09 18.35 22.37
C LYS A 214 11.71 16.95 22.84
N ILE A 215 10.42 16.64 22.74
CA ILE A 215 9.86 15.36 23.19
C ILE A 215 10.17 14.29 22.13
N LEU A 216 10.88 13.25 22.55
CA LEU A 216 11.05 12.00 21.83
C LEU A 216 9.81 11.13 22.08
N LEU A 217 8.79 11.30 21.22
CA LEU A 217 7.45 10.76 21.41
C LEU A 217 7.44 9.23 21.50
N PHE A 218 8.21 8.56 20.65
CA PHE A 218 8.24 7.09 20.60
C PHE A 218 9.01 6.53 21.80
N LYS A 219 10.04 7.22 22.27
CA LYS A 219 10.73 6.90 23.52
C LYS A 219 9.80 7.07 24.73
N LEU A 220 8.97 8.11 24.75
CA LEU A 220 7.95 8.30 25.78
C LEU A 220 6.94 7.14 25.77
N ILE A 221 6.42 6.78 24.60
CA ILE A 221 5.51 5.64 24.45
C ILE A 221 6.16 4.34 24.96
N ASP A 222 7.39 4.05 24.52
CA ASP A 222 8.13 2.86 24.93
C ASP A 222 8.38 2.82 26.44
N LEU A 223 8.72 3.97 27.05
CA LEU A 223 8.86 4.10 28.51
C LEU A 223 7.54 3.74 29.22
N LEU A 224 6.41 4.30 28.77
CA LEU A 224 5.09 4.06 29.38
C LEU A 224 4.65 2.59 29.25
N ILE A 225 4.96 1.93 28.13
CA ILE A 225 4.71 0.50 27.93
C ILE A 225 5.63 -0.34 28.83
N LYS A 226 6.90 0.03 28.96
CA LYS A 226 7.87 -0.67 29.82
C LYS A 226 7.46 -0.62 31.29
N LEU A 227 6.97 0.53 31.75
CA LEU A 227 6.45 0.73 33.10
C LEU A 227 5.08 0.07 33.35
N GLY A 228 4.42 -0.46 32.31
CA GLY A 228 3.09 -1.07 32.42
C GLY A 228 1.97 -0.06 32.67
N LEU A 229 2.21 1.23 32.36
CA LEU A 229 1.22 2.30 32.49
C LEU A 229 0.26 2.32 31.29
N LEU A 230 0.77 2.00 30.10
CA LEU A 230 -0.01 2.04 28.86
C LEU A 230 -0.78 0.74 28.61
N LEU A 231 -0.12 -0.40 28.79
CA LEU A 231 -0.62 -1.72 28.42
C LEU A 231 -0.44 -2.72 29.57
N LYS A 232 -1.42 -3.60 29.76
CA LYS A 232 -1.28 -4.74 30.67
C LYS A 232 -0.29 -5.75 30.09
N ASN A 233 0.25 -6.63 30.93
CA ASN A 233 1.32 -7.56 30.53
C ASN A 233 0.99 -8.39 29.28
N ASN A 234 -0.23 -8.93 29.17
CA ASN A 234 -0.63 -9.71 28.01
C ASN A 234 -0.81 -8.85 26.74
N GLU A 235 -1.34 -7.64 26.89
CA GLU A 235 -1.53 -6.68 25.78
C GLU A 235 -0.18 -6.17 25.28
N LYS A 236 0.78 -5.98 26.18
CA LYS A 236 2.16 -5.58 25.89
C LYS A 236 2.88 -6.59 24.99
N GLU A 237 2.79 -7.89 25.28
CA GLU A 237 3.42 -8.91 24.43
C GLU A 237 2.74 -9.01 23.05
N ILE A 238 1.42 -8.84 22.99
CA ILE A 238 0.70 -8.73 21.71
C ILE A 238 1.13 -7.49 20.93
N PHE A 239 1.27 -6.35 21.59
CA PHE A 239 1.75 -5.12 20.99
C PHE A 239 3.16 -5.32 20.39
N TYR A 240 4.09 -5.90 21.14
CA TYR A 240 5.44 -6.18 20.64
C TYR A 240 5.42 -7.13 19.43
N HIS A 241 4.57 -8.15 19.44
CA HIS A 241 4.39 -9.04 18.29
C HIS A 241 3.91 -8.31 17.03
N LEU A 242 3.02 -7.33 17.16
CA LEU A 242 2.43 -6.63 16.01
C LEU A 242 3.24 -5.44 15.51
N TYR A 243 3.89 -4.72 16.43
CA TYR A 243 4.34 -3.36 16.19
C TYR A 243 5.82 -3.13 16.45
N THR A 244 6.62 -4.18 16.72
CA THR A 244 8.10 -4.08 16.80
C THR A 244 8.81 -4.92 15.75
N ASN A 245 10.04 -4.54 15.38
CA ASN A 245 10.85 -5.33 14.44
C ASN A 245 11.59 -6.50 15.12
N ARG A 246 11.49 -6.64 16.44
CA ARG A 246 12.03 -7.78 17.18
C ARG A 246 11.50 -9.08 16.57
N LYS A 247 12.42 -10.01 16.27
CA LYS A 247 12.22 -11.38 15.72
C LYS A 247 10.74 -11.70 15.50
N GLN A 248 10.30 -11.86 14.25
CA GLN A 248 8.95 -12.31 13.87
C GLN A 248 8.52 -13.53 14.70
N ARG A 249 7.97 -13.30 15.89
CA ARG A 249 7.38 -14.32 16.74
C ARG A 249 6.03 -14.61 16.14
N SER A 250 5.65 -15.87 16.02
CA SER A 250 4.28 -16.19 15.67
C SER A 250 3.36 -15.90 16.86
N LEU A 251 2.06 -15.72 16.61
CA LEU A 251 1.07 -15.61 17.70
C LEU A 251 1.08 -16.85 18.61
N GLU A 252 1.56 -17.99 18.09
CA GLU A 252 1.74 -19.20 18.86
C GLU A 252 2.93 -19.13 19.83
N ASP A 253 4.00 -18.44 19.46
CA ASP A 253 5.14 -18.19 20.34
C ASP A 253 4.74 -17.23 21.48
N VAL A 254 3.99 -16.18 21.16
CA VAL A 254 3.40 -15.27 22.17
C VAL A 254 2.52 -16.04 23.15
N ALA A 255 1.67 -16.95 22.64
CA ALA A 255 0.81 -17.77 23.49
C ALA A 255 1.63 -18.67 24.44
N LYS A 256 2.74 -19.24 23.96
CA LYS A 256 3.67 -20.06 24.79
C LYS A 256 4.35 -19.22 25.87
N GLU A 257 4.84 -18.02 25.54
CA GLU A 257 5.49 -17.11 26.49
C GLU A 257 4.54 -16.63 27.59
N LEU A 258 3.29 -16.35 27.23
CA LEU A 258 2.24 -15.96 28.18
C LEU A 258 1.60 -17.15 28.92
N ASN A 259 1.97 -18.39 28.59
CA ASN A 259 1.35 -19.61 29.10
C ASN A 259 -0.18 -19.64 28.92
N ILE A 260 -0.66 -19.29 27.72
CA ILE A 260 -2.08 -19.28 27.33
C ILE A 260 -2.30 -20.07 26.03
N THR A 261 -3.57 -20.33 25.69
CA THR A 261 -3.90 -20.96 24.41
C THR A 261 -3.74 -19.98 23.25
N LYS A 262 -3.43 -20.50 22.06
CA LYS A 262 -3.37 -19.71 20.81
C LYS A 262 -4.67 -18.96 20.54
N GLU A 263 -5.82 -19.58 20.79
CA GLU A 263 -7.11 -18.91 20.65
C GLU A 263 -7.28 -17.78 21.67
N ARG A 264 -6.79 -17.95 22.90
CA ARG A 264 -6.82 -16.86 23.89
C ARG A 264 -5.92 -15.70 23.46
N ALA A 265 -4.73 -15.97 22.93
CA ALA A 265 -3.85 -14.94 22.37
C ALA A 265 -4.54 -14.20 21.20
N ARG A 266 -5.25 -14.92 20.33
CA ARG A 266 -6.05 -14.31 19.24
C ARG A 266 -7.16 -13.40 19.76
N GLN A 267 -7.89 -13.81 20.80
CA GLN A 267 -8.93 -12.97 21.43
C GLN A 267 -8.35 -11.70 22.04
N ILE A 268 -7.20 -11.81 22.73
CA ILE A 268 -6.50 -10.64 23.28
C ILE A 268 -6.05 -9.71 22.15
N LYS A 269 -5.52 -10.26 21.04
CA LYS A 269 -5.18 -9.48 19.85
C LYS A 269 -6.37 -8.66 19.34
N VAL A 270 -7.52 -9.29 19.12
CA VAL A 270 -8.72 -8.59 18.61
C VAL A 270 -9.15 -7.48 19.58
N SER A 271 -9.25 -7.80 20.87
CA SER A 271 -9.61 -6.80 21.89
C SER A 271 -8.60 -5.66 21.99
N PHE A 272 -7.31 -5.94 21.83
CA PHE A 272 -6.27 -4.92 21.80
C PHE A 272 -6.41 -4.01 20.58
N GLU A 273 -6.65 -4.57 19.40
CA GLU A 273 -6.86 -3.81 18.15
C GLU A 273 -8.11 -2.93 18.20
N GLU A 274 -9.17 -3.35 18.90
CA GLU A 274 -10.40 -2.55 19.12
C GLU A 274 -10.16 -1.36 20.06
N LEU A 275 -9.32 -1.53 21.08
CA LEU A 275 -9.02 -0.51 22.08
C LEU A 275 -7.80 0.34 21.75
N MET A 276 -7.11 0.06 20.63
CA MET A 276 -5.82 0.63 20.28
C MET A 276 -5.81 2.16 20.39
N THR A 277 -6.72 2.86 19.72
CA THR A 277 -6.85 4.33 19.78
C THR A 277 -6.91 4.83 21.23
N SER A 278 -7.77 4.24 22.06
CA SER A 278 -7.96 4.68 23.45
C SER A 278 -6.70 4.59 24.33
N TYR A 279 -5.83 3.60 24.09
CA TYR A 279 -4.57 3.49 24.82
C TYR A 279 -3.60 4.64 24.51
N PHE A 280 -3.68 5.20 23.30
CA PHE A 280 -2.76 6.22 22.79
C PHE A 280 -3.37 7.64 22.74
N ASP A 281 -4.64 7.83 23.14
CA ASP A 281 -5.32 9.13 23.17
C ASP A 281 -4.58 10.20 24.00
N PHE A 282 -3.75 9.81 24.96
CA PHE A 282 -2.92 10.75 25.73
C PHE A 282 -2.03 11.62 24.83
N ILE A 283 -1.64 11.11 23.65
CA ILE A 283 -0.80 11.81 22.67
C ILE A 283 -1.50 13.06 22.14
N LEU A 284 -2.83 13.06 22.04
CA LEU A 284 -3.63 14.23 21.62
C LEU A 284 -3.49 15.42 22.58
N ASN A 285 -2.98 15.18 23.79
CA ASN A 285 -2.70 16.22 24.79
C ASN A 285 -1.28 16.79 24.72
N ILE A 286 -0.43 16.26 23.82
CA ILE A 286 0.93 16.71 23.55
C ILE A 286 0.89 17.72 22.40
N ARG A 287 1.68 18.81 22.51
CA ARG A 287 1.78 19.82 21.46
C ARG A 287 2.76 19.37 20.40
N VAL A 288 2.35 19.37 19.14
CA VAL A 288 3.18 18.94 17.99
C VAL A 288 4.45 19.76 17.87
N GLU A 289 4.39 21.06 18.14
CA GLU A 289 5.55 21.97 18.10
C GLU A 289 6.62 21.67 19.17
N ASP A 290 6.27 20.94 20.22
CA ASP A 290 7.18 20.52 21.29
C ASP A 290 7.86 19.16 20.99
N LEU A 291 7.41 18.46 19.94
CA LEU A 291 7.97 17.18 19.52
C LEU A 291 9.31 17.36 18.80
N PHE A 292 10.12 16.30 18.83
CA PHE A 292 11.26 16.15 17.94
C PHE A 292 10.82 16.26 16.47
N SER A 293 11.66 16.85 15.62
CA SER A 293 11.30 17.04 14.21
C SER A 293 11.36 15.70 13.45
N TYR A 294 10.18 15.10 13.26
CA TYR A 294 10.01 13.89 12.45
C TYR A 294 10.03 14.15 10.94
N LYS A 295 10.25 15.40 10.49
CA LYS A 295 10.17 15.83 9.09
C LYS A 295 8.82 15.53 8.42
N ILE A 296 7.74 15.60 9.19
CA ILE A 296 6.38 15.43 8.67
C ILE A 296 5.70 16.79 8.62
N ASP A 297 5.16 17.14 7.45
CA ASP A 297 4.48 18.39 7.19
C ASP A 297 2.99 18.13 6.93
N SER A 298 2.14 18.71 7.78
CA SER A 298 0.69 18.57 7.71
C SER A 298 0.02 19.43 6.63
N GLU A 299 0.77 20.31 5.95
CA GLU A 299 0.25 21.10 4.84
C GLU A 299 0.32 20.33 3.51
N LEU A 300 1.06 19.22 3.47
CA LEU A 300 1.14 18.37 2.28
C LEU A 300 -0.18 17.62 2.06
N LYS A 301 -0.57 17.47 0.78
CA LYS A 301 -1.77 16.69 0.42
C LYS A 301 -1.65 15.20 0.78
N PHE A 302 -0.42 14.70 0.86
CA PHE A 302 -0.09 13.38 1.34
C PHE A 302 1.29 13.36 1.97
N ILE A 303 1.50 12.44 2.91
CA ILE A 303 2.78 12.18 3.56
C ILE A 303 3.12 10.72 3.32
N LEU A 304 4.24 10.48 2.64
CA LEU A 304 4.80 9.15 2.49
C LEU A 304 5.53 8.76 3.76
N LEU A 305 5.10 7.67 4.38
CA LEU A 305 5.72 7.12 5.57
C LEU A 305 6.72 6.07 5.08
N ASN A 306 7.97 6.45 4.82
CA ASN A 306 8.98 5.53 4.29
C ASN A 306 9.73 4.83 5.45
N LYS A 307 10.27 3.65 5.16
CA LYS A 307 10.97 2.84 6.17
C LYS A 307 12.27 3.49 6.66
N GLU A 308 13.02 4.11 5.75
CA GLU A 308 14.33 4.71 6.06
C GLU A 308 14.24 5.83 7.11
N ASP A 309 13.21 6.67 7.02
CA ASP A 309 12.96 7.74 7.98
C ASP A 309 12.64 7.19 9.37
N PHE A 310 11.91 6.07 9.47
CA PHE A 310 11.60 5.47 10.77
C PHE A 310 12.71 4.59 11.33
N ASP A 311 13.56 4.01 10.48
CA ASP A 311 14.79 3.35 10.95
C ASP A 311 15.69 4.39 11.64
N ARG A 312 15.79 5.62 11.09
CA ARG A 312 16.48 6.74 11.75
C ARG A 312 15.81 7.15 13.07
N VAL A 313 14.48 7.15 13.16
CA VAL A 313 13.76 7.43 14.42
C VAL A 313 14.02 6.34 15.45
N ASN A 314 13.97 5.06 15.06
CA ASN A 314 14.31 3.93 15.92
C ASN A 314 15.72 4.09 16.53
N GLU A 315 16.71 4.43 15.70
CA GLU A 315 18.08 4.69 16.16
C GLU A 315 18.19 5.88 17.11
N THR A 316 17.56 7.01 16.74
CA THR A 316 17.63 8.27 17.51
C THR A 316 16.95 8.13 18.87
N GLU A 317 15.77 7.52 18.90
CA GLU A 317 14.95 7.37 20.11
C GLU A 317 15.26 6.09 20.89
N GLN A 318 16.13 5.23 20.37
CA GLN A 318 16.51 3.93 20.95
C GLN A 318 15.30 3.01 21.16
N VAL A 319 14.42 2.98 20.17
CA VAL A 319 13.21 2.15 20.11
C VAL A 319 13.29 1.19 18.92
N ASP A 320 12.30 0.30 18.78
CA ASP A 320 12.32 -0.73 17.72
C ASP A 320 10.91 -0.97 17.16
N PHE A 321 10.24 0.10 16.75
CA PHE A 321 8.89 0.04 16.21
C PHE A 321 8.87 -0.19 14.70
N THR A 322 7.78 -0.81 14.23
CA THR A 322 7.50 -1.01 12.80
C THR A 322 6.91 0.26 12.18
N ILE A 323 7.04 0.39 10.85
CA ILE A 323 6.39 1.45 10.06
C ILE A 323 4.89 1.58 10.37
N TYR A 324 4.18 0.47 10.56
CA TYR A 324 2.74 0.47 10.87
C TYR A 324 2.42 1.17 12.19
N PHE A 325 3.30 1.04 13.19
CA PHE A 325 3.09 1.72 14.46
C PHE A 325 3.30 3.23 14.32
N TYR A 326 4.37 3.63 13.62
CA TYR A 326 4.60 5.04 13.28
C TYR A 326 3.41 5.63 12.54
N SER A 327 2.93 4.93 11.50
CA SER A 327 1.75 5.34 10.73
C SER A 327 0.51 5.50 11.59
N PHE A 328 0.26 4.58 12.52
CA PHE A 328 -0.84 4.69 13.47
C PHE A 328 -0.71 5.94 14.36
N ILE A 329 0.45 6.16 14.99
CA ILE A 329 0.66 7.31 15.88
C ILE A 329 0.52 8.65 15.12
N PHE A 330 1.09 8.75 13.93
CA PHE A 330 0.91 9.95 13.11
C PHE A 330 -0.53 10.12 12.62
N SER A 331 -1.27 9.03 12.38
CA SER A 331 -2.70 9.12 12.06
C SER A 331 -3.53 9.73 13.19
N LEU A 332 -3.16 9.48 14.46
CA LEU A 332 -3.78 10.14 15.61
C LEU A 332 -3.42 11.63 15.66
N LEU A 333 -2.14 11.96 15.50
CA LEU A 333 -1.67 13.36 15.53
C LEU A 333 -2.30 14.22 14.43
N PHE A 334 -2.51 13.65 13.25
CA PHE A 334 -3.06 14.32 12.08
C PHE A 334 -4.51 13.96 11.78
N GLU A 335 -5.24 13.36 12.73
CA GLU A 335 -6.61 12.86 12.54
C GLU A 335 -7.56 13.93 11.99
N ARG A 336 -7.31 15.21 12.32
CA ARG A 336 -8.14 16.33 11.85
C ARG A 336 -7.99 16.61 10.35
N THR A 337 -6.79 16.41 9.79
CA THR A 337 -6.44 16.82 8.42
C THR A 337 -6.24 15.65 7.47
N HIS A 338 -5.82 14.49 7.97
CA HIS A 338 -5.43 13.33 7.17
C HIS A 338 -6.19 12.05 7.55
N ILE A 339 -6.14 11.08 6.65
CA ILE A 339 -6.61 9.70 6.81
C ILE A 339 -5.44 8.76 6.51
N LEU A 340 -5.28 7.73 7.33
CA LEU A 340 -4.32 6.66 7.09
C LEU A 340 -4.87 5.67 6.06
N PHE A 341 -4.13 5.49 4.97
CA PHE A 341 -4.37 4.50 3.94
C PHE A 341 -3.24 3.46 3.94
N GLY A 342 -3.60 2.17 3.94
CA GLY A 342 -2.68 1.05 3.76
C GLY A 342 -2.37 0.19 5.00
N ASP A 343 -2.98 0.42 6.16
CA ASP A 343 -2.73 -0.39 7.38
C ASP A 343 -3.72 -1.56 7.57
N LYS A 344 -4.99 -1.41 7.20
CA LYS A 344 -6.03 -2.46 7.34
C LYS A 344 -6.94 -2.59 6.12
N ASP A 345 -6.45 -2.19 4.95
CA ASP A 345 -7.24 -2.24 3.73
C ASP A 345 -7.32 -3.67 3.15
N VAL A 346 -8.49 -4.01 2.62
CA VAL A 346 -8.76 -5.34 2.04
C VAL A 346 -8.36 -5.33 0.57
N LEU A 347 -7.21 -5.92 0.25
CA LEU A 347 -6.78 -6.11 -1.14
C LEU A 347 -7.38 -7.41 -1.71
N SER A 348 -8.03 -7.31 -2.88
CA SER A 348 -8.55 -8.49 -3.57
C SER A 348 -7.41 -9.27 -4.23
N THR A 349 -7.42 -10.61 -4.10
CA THR A 349 -6.57 -11.48 -4.90
C THR A 349 -7.41 -12.57 -5.53
N LYS A 350 -7.07 -12.96 -6.77
CA LYS A 350 -7.84 -13.93 -7.58
C LYS A 350 -8.03 -15.31 -6.93
N ASN A 351 -7.33 -15.63 -5.83
CA ASN A 351 -7.39 -16.94 -5.19
C ASN A 351 -7.21 -16.84 -3.66
N LYS A 352 -8.31 -16.56 -2.94
CA LYS A 352 -8.67 -16.92 -1.53
C LYS A 352 -9.43 -15.78 -0.86
N LEU A 353 -10.20 -16.12 0.17
CA LEU A 353 -10.86 -15.18 1.09
C LEU A 353 -9.97 -13.96 1.36
N SER A 354 -10.59 -12.79 1.35
CA SER A 354 -10.08 -11.49 1.80
C SER A 354 -9.20 -11.61 3.03
N ASN A 355 -7.89 -11.71 2.83
CA ASN A 355 -6.93 -11.45 3.89
C ASN A 355 -6.65 -9.95 3.84
N GLU A 356 -6.90 -9.24 4.95
CA GLU A 356 -6.40 -7.88 5.16
C GLU A 356 -4.91 -7.87 4.80
N LYS A 357 -4.56 -7.11 3.76
CA LYS A 357 -3.18 -7.04 3.31
C LYS A 357 -2.76 -5.59 3.44
N ARG A 358 -1.83 -5.36 4.36
CA ARG A 358 -1.22 -4.05 4.56
C ARG A 358 -0.36 -3.70 3.36
N LEU A 359 -0.39 -2.42 2.99
CA LEU A 359 0.60 -1.83 2.11
C LEU A 359 1.98 -1.89 2.79
N GLN A 360 3.05 -1.94 2.01
CA GLN A 360 4.41 -1.93 2.50
C GLN A 360 4.77 -0.54 3.07
N CYS A 361 4.27 0.51 2.44
CA CYS A 361 4.42 1.91 2.81
C CYS A 361 3.03 2.55 2.95
N PRO A 362 2.43 2.53 4.17
CA PRO A 362 1.19 3.26 4.43
C PRO A 362 1.36 4.77 4.17
N LEU A 363 0.27 5.45 3.81
CA LEU A 363 0.26 6.88 3.52
C LEU A 363 -0.74 7.61 4.39
N LEU A 364 -0.41 8.82 4.81
CA LEU A 364 -1.39 9.76 5.32
C LEU A 364 -1.83 10.64 4.14
N ILE A 365 -3.12 10.64 3.83
CA ILE A 365 -3.68 11.41 2.72
C ILE A 365 -4.65 12.44 3.30
N SER A 366 -4.55 13.69 2.86
CA SER A 366 -5.49 14.74 3.28
C SER A 366 -6.94 14.30 3.04
N LYS A 367 -7.84 14.62 3.97
CA LYS A 367 -9.25 14.20 3.92
C LYS A 367 -9.93 14.58 2.61
N GLU A 368 -9.71 15.81 2.16
CA GLU A 368 -10.21 16.33 0.87
C GLU A 368 -9.76 15.45 -0.31
N THR A 369 -8.48 15.09 -0.36
CA THR A 369 -7.94 14.25 -1.44
C THR A 369 -8.45 12.81 -1.33
N PHE A 370 -8.55 12.27 -0.13
CA PHE A 370 -9.06 10.91 0.10
C PHE A 370 -10.53 10.76 -0.29
N GLU A 371 -11.36 11.78 -0.04
CA GLU A 371 -12.79 11.78 -0.38
C GLU A 371 -13.02 11.90 -1.89
N SER A 372 -12.13 12.57 -2.62
CA SER A 372 -12.24 12.81 -4.06
C SER A 372 -11.72 11.66 -4.95
N PHE A 373 -11.10 10.63 -4.39
CA PHE A 373 -10.50 9.53 -5.16
C PHE A 373 -10.70 8.16 -4.51
N ASP A 374 -10.84 7.12 -5.33
CA ASP A 374 -10.97 5.73 -4.90
C ASP A 374 -9.62 5.01 -4.87
N PHE A 375 -8.82 5.32 -3.84
CA PHE A 375 -7.49 4.72 -3.65
C PHE A 375 -7.54 3.19 -3.55
N LEU A 376 -8.57 2.64 -2.91
CA LEU A 376 -8.70 1.18 -2.76
C LEU A 376 -8.91 0.50 -4.12
N ASN A 377 -9.85 1.01 -4.92
CA ASN A 377 -10.11 0.45 -6.26
C ASN A 377 -8.93 0.69 -7.21
N PHE A 378 -8.23 1.81 -7.10
CA PHE A 378 -6.99 2.05 -7.83
C PHE A 378 -5.93 0.97 -7.52
N VAL A 379 -5.62 0.75 -6.23
CA VAL A 379 -4.63 -0.24 -5.80
C VAL A 379 -5.04 -1.65 -6.23
N ASN A 380 -6.32 -2.01 -6.07
CA ASN A 380 -6.84 -3.30 -6.53
C ASN A 380 -6.69 -3.48 -8.04
N SER A 381 -7.01 -2.45 -8.84
CA SER A 381 -6.85 -2.47 -10.29
C SER A 381 -5.39 -2.65 -10.71
N VAL A 382 -4.45 -1.92 -10.09
CA VAL A 382 -3.00 -2.11 -10.35
C VAL A 382 -2.55 -3.52 -9.96
N ASN A 383 -3.00 -4.02 -8.81
CA ASN A 383 -2.69 -5.37 -8.35
C ASN A 383 -3.21 -6.44 -9.33
N GLU A 384 -4.38 -6.24 -9.90
CA GLU A 384 -4.95 -7.10 -10.93
C GLU A 384 -4.19 -7.04 -12.26
N LEU A 385 -3.72 -5.86 -12.67
CA LEU A 385 -2.89 -5.69 -13.86
C LEU A 385 -1.52 -6.38 -13.69
N LYS A 386 -0.82 -6.13 -12.58
CA LYS A 386 0.51 -6.70 -12.31
C LYS A 386 0.48 -8.23 -12.16
N ASN A 387 -0.52 -8.77 -11.47
CA ASN A 387 -0.64 -10.21 -11.25
C ASN A 387 -1.50 -10.91 -12.32
N GLY A 388 -2.12 -10.14 -13.20
CA GLY A 388 -2.88 -10.63 -14.35
C GLY A 388 -1.96 -11.23 -15.41
N ARG A 389 -2.49 -12.10 -16.26
CA ARG A 389 -1.73 -12.62 -17.40
C ARG A 389 -1.68 -11.54 -18.49
N LEU A 390 -0.50 -10.99 -18.75
CA LEU A 390 -0.25 -10.02 -19.82
C LEU A 390 0.42 -10.75 -21.00
N THR A 391 -0.28 -10.82 -22.13
CA THR A 391 0.21 -11.49 -23.35
C THR A 391 1.15 -10.63 -24.18
N GLU A 392 1.01 -9.31 -24.06
CA GLU A 392 1.78 -8.28 -24.73
C GLU A 392 2.07 -7.17 -23.70
N ASP A 393 3.06 -6.33 -23.98
CA ASP A 393 3.37 -5.18 -23.14
C ASP A 393 2.15 -4.24 -23.12
N CYS A 394 1.76 -3.81 -21.93
CA CYS A 394 0.61 -2.93 -21.76
C CYS A 394 1.11 -1.52 -21.45
N CYS A 395 0.75 -0.57 -22.31
CA CYS A 395 1.03 0.85 -22.12
C CYS A 395 -0.28 1.59 -21.85
N LEU A 396 -0.42 2.17 -20.66
CA LEU A 396 -1.60 2.92 -20.25
C LEU A 396 -1.24 4.39 -20.07
N TYR A 397 -1.96 5.29 -20.74
CA TYR A 397 -1.80 6.73 -20.47
C TYR A 397 -2.25 7.03 -19.04
N PHE A 398 -1.31 7.43 -18.18
CA PHE A 398 -1.48 7.31 -16.74
C PHE A 398 -2.58 8.22 -16.19
N LEU A 399 -2.62 9.49 -16.63
CA LEU A 399 -3.69 10.41 -16.22
C LEU A 399 -5.08 9.92 -16.64
N GLY A 400 -5.18 9.35 -17.85
CA GLY A 400 -6.42 8.74 -18.33
C GLY A 400 -6.80 7.52 -17.47
N TYR A 401 -5.83 6.69 -17.11
CA TYR A 401 -6.06 5.51 -16.27
C TYR A 401 -6.50 5.88 -14.85
N ILE A 402 -5.91 6.88 -14.21
CA ILE A 402 -6.32 7.26 -12.84
C ILE A 402 -7.68 7.99 -12.84
N SER A 403 -8.07 8.65 -13.94
CA SER A 403 -9.31 9.43 -13.99
C SER A 403 -10.57 8.61 -13.70
N GLN A 404 -10.55 7.31 -13.99
CA GLN A 404 -11.67 6.40 -13.72
C GLN A 404 -11.94 6.14 -12.23
N PHE A 405 -11.00 6.50 -11.34
CA PHE A 405 -11.15 6.33 -9.90
C PHE A 405 -11.52 7.63 -9.17
N VAL A 406 -11.70 8.73 -9.90
CA VAL A 406 -12.17 10.00 -9.32
C VAL A 406 -13.63 9.87 -8.86
N LYS A 407 -13.93 10.37 -7.66
CA LYS A 407 -15.26 10.37 -7.05
C LYS A 407 -15.92 11.74 -7.19
N GLY A 408 -17.21 11.75 -7.52
CA GLY A 408 -18.04 12.96 -7.56
C GLY A 408 -17.79 13.86 -8.78
N ILE A 409 -18.35 15.06 -8.74
CA ILE A 409 -18.32 16.07 -9.82
C ILE A 409 -17.38 17.24 -9.45
N ALA A 410 -16.62 17.12 -8.36
CA ALA A 410 -15.69 18.15 -7.95
C ALA A 410 -14.57 18.30 -9.00
N GLU A 411 -14.07 19.53 -9.17
CA GLU A 411 -12.94 19.81 -10.04
C GLU A 411 -11.67 19.27 -9.37
N VAL A 412 -11.34 18.00 -9.65
CA VAL A 412 -10.18 17.33 -9.06
C VAL A 412 -8.95 17.60 -9.91
N ASN A 413 -7.87 18.08 -9.28
CA ASN A 413 -6.59 18.21 -9.95
C ASN A 413 -5.94 16.83 -10.14
N LEU A 414 -6.10 16.25 -11.34
CA LEU A 414 -5.51 14.96 -11.70
C LEU A 414 -3.98 14.94 -11.61
N GLN A 415 -3.31 16.09 -11.76
CA GLN A 415 -1.86 16.16 -11.65
C GLN A 415 -1.42 15.95 -10.20
N ASP A 416 -2.15 16.52 -9.23
CA ASP A 416 -1.83 16.31 -7.82
C ASP A 416 -2.08 14.87 -7.40
N LEU A 417 -3.17 14.26 -7.91
CA LEU A 417 -3.45 12.84 -7.70
C LEU A 417 -2.39 11.93 -8.33
N SER A 418 -1.85 12.30 -9.50
CA SER A 418 -0.85 11.49 -10.19
C SER A 418 0.39 11.27 -9.32
N VAL A 419 0.84 12.31 -8.61
CA VAL A 419 1.98 12.24 -7.68
C VAL A 419 1.74 11.22 -6.56
N ILE A 420 0.53 11.20 -5.99
CA ILE A 420 0.18 10.23 -4.94
C ILE A 420 0.14 8.81 -5.51
N CYS A 421 -0.50 8.67 -6.68
CA CYS A 421 -0.66 7.38 -7.34
C CYS A 421 0.69 6.80 -7.82
N GLU A 422 1.59 7.62 -8.34
CA GLU A 422 2.97 7.26 -8.69
C GLU A 422 3.75 6.79 -7.47
N SER A 423 3.60 7.48 -6.33
CA SER A 423 4.21 7.04 -5.07
C SER A 423 3.72 5.65 -4.67
N ILE A 424 2.42 5.38 -4.78
CA ILE A 424 1.84 4.06 -4.51
C ILE A 424 2.38 3.02 -5.51
N LEU A 425 2.42 3.33 -6.82
CA LEU A 425 2.94 2.44 -7.86
C LEU A 425 4.39 2.01 -7.57
N PHE A 426 5.24 2.97 -7.23
CA PHE A 426 6.65 2.72 -6.96
C PHE A 426 6.83 1.90 -5.68
N ASN A 427 6.26 2.34 -4.56
CA ASN A 427 6.50 1.73 -3.25
C ASN A 427 5.83 0.37 -3.09
N GLU A 428 4.63 0.18 -3.63
CA GLU A 428 3.87 -1.08 -3.46
C GLU A 428 4.10 -2.08 -4.58
N PHE A 429 4.28 -1.57 -5.80
CA PHE A 429 4.31 -2.39 -7.00
C PHE A 429 5.65 -2.33 -7.75
N ASN A 430 6.61 -1.50 -7.35
CA ASN A 430 7.85 -1.28 -8.09
C ASN A 430 7.57 -0.98 -9.58
N LEU A 431 6.55 -0.15 -9.83
CA LEU A 431 6.15 0.34 -11.14
C LEU A 431 6.40 1.85 -11.21
N ALA A 432 6.72 2.35 -12.39
CA ALA A 432 6.93 3.77 -12.62
C ALA A 432 6.20 4.21 -13.90
N VAL A 433 5.82 5.49 -13.92
CA VAL A 433 5.31 6.16 -15.12
C VAL A 433 6.51 6.73 -15.85
N ASP A 434 6.57 6.54 -17.17
CA ASP A 434 7.68 7.05 -17.99
C ASP A 434 7.58 8.57 -18.21
N THR A 435 8.59 9.13 -18.89
CA THR A 435 8.65 10.56 -19.19
C THR A 435 7.56 11.04 -20.15
N ASP A 436 6.93 10.13 -20.89
CA ASP A 436 5.86 10.41 -21.84
C ASP A 436 4.46 10.30 -21.18
N GLY A 437 4.40 9.97 -19.88
CA GLY A 437 3.18 9.89 -19.09
C GLY A 437 2.47 8.53 -19.19
N TYR A 438 3.17 7.47 -19.58
CA TYR A 438 2.62 6.12 -19.69
C TYR A 438 3.09 5.21 -18.55
N LEU A 439 2.15 4.44 -18.01
CA LEU A 439 2.46 3.28 -17.17
C LEU A 439 2.73 2.08 -18.09
N ILE A 440 3.97 1.60 -18.09
CA ILE A 440 4.39 0.44 -18.87
C ILE A 440 4.42 -0.80 -17.97
N LEU A 441 3.71 -1.84 -18.39
CA LEU A 441 3.70 -3.16 -17.76
C LEU A 441 4.24 -4.18 -18.76
N GLU A 442 5.42 -4.73 -18.48
CA GLU A 442 6.04 -5.75 -19.32
C GLU A 442 5.21 -7.04 -19.34
N SER A 443 5.18 -7.70 -20.51
CA SER A 443 4.53 -9.00 -20.66
C SER A 443 5.15 -10.04 -19.73
N ASN A 444 4.32 -10.68 -18.90
CA ASN A 444 4.78 -11.72 -17.95
C ASN A 444 4.70 -13.14 -18.54
N ARG A 445 4.72 -13.26 -19.87
CA ARG A 445 4.73 -14.54 -20.56
C ARG A 445 6.08 -15.21 -20.33
N LYS A 446 6.10 -16.37 -19.65
CA LYS A 446 7.26 -17.25 -19.69
C LYS A 446 7.57 -17.58 -21.16
N LYS A 447 8.73 -17.16 -21.67
CA LYS A 447 9.23 -17.61 -22.99
C LYS A 447 9.11 -19.14 -23.01
N THR A 448 8.37 -19.66 -23.99
CA THR A 448 8.23 -21.12 -24.14
C THR A 448 9.52 -21.68 -24.75
N PRO A 449 9.80 -22.99 -24.62
CA PRO A 449 10.98 -23.60 -25.27
C PRO A 449 11.09 -23.21 -26.75
N SER A 450 9.97 -23.12 -27.45
CA SER A 450 9.88 -22.73 -28.86
C SER A 450 10.39 -21.31 -29.13
N HIS A 451 10.21 -20.34 -28.22
CA HIS A 451 10.78 -19.00 -28.39
C HIS A 451 12.31 -19.03 -28.30
N TYR A 452 12.86 -19.78 -27.33
CA TYR A 452 14.31 -19.94 -27.20
C TYR A 452 14.91 -20.68 -28.41
N ILE A 453 14.19 -21.67 -28.94
CA ILE A 453 14.62 -22.40 -30.14
C ILE A 453 14.63 -21.49 -31.37
N VAL A 454 13.62 -20.62 -31.55
CA VAL A 454 13.60 -19.66 -32.66
C VAL A 454 14.82 -18.75 -32.57
N GLU A 455 15.06 -18.15 -31.41
CA GLU A 455 16.19 -17.24 -31.17
C GLU A 455 17.53 -17.90 -31.51
N ILE A 456 17.77 -19.12 -31.02
CA ILE A 456 19.01 -19.85 -31.31
C ILE A 456 19.13 -20.23 -32.79
N LEU A 457 18.04 -20.60 -33.46
CA LEU A 457 18.07 -20.91 -34.89
C LEU A 457 18.29 -19.66 -35.76
N GLU A 458 17.78 -18.50 -35.34
CA GLU A 458 18.07 -17.22 -35.98
C GLU A 458 19.55 -16.85 -35.82
N ASP A 459 20.10 -17.00 -34.61
CA ASP A 459 21.52 -16.75 -34.32
C ASP A 459 22.45 -17.66 -35.16
N LEU A 460 22.13 -18.96 -35.25
CA LEU A 460 22.91 -19.92 -36.02
C LEU A 460 22.72 -19.77 -37.54
N ASN A 461 21.57 -19.23 -37.98
CA ASN A 461 21.19 -19.00 -39.37
C ASN A 461 21.37 -20.22 -40.32
N GLN A 462 21.28 -21.44 -39.79
CA GLN A 462 21.41 -22.66 -40.56
C GLN A 462 20.63 -23.82 -39.95
N MET A 463 20.29 -24.80 -40.79
CA MET A 463 19.69 -26.05 -40.35
C MET A 463 20.63 -26.77 -39.39
N THR A 464 20.16 -27.09 -38.19
CA THR A 464 21.03 -27.54 -37.10
C THR A 464 20.47 -28.76 -36.38
N LYS A 465 21.35 -29.64 -35.87
CA LYS A 465 20.95 -30.80 -35.07
C LYS A 465 20.37 -30.36 -33.73
N VAL A 466 19.35 -31.09 -33.26
CA VAL A 466 18.70 -30.81 -31.97
C VAL A 466 19.66 -30.81 -30.77
N GLU A 467 20.71 -31.64 -30.81
CA GLU A 467 21.79 -31.65 -29.81
C GLU A 467 22.50 -30.29 -29.72
N VAL A 468 22.89 -29.72 -30.87
CA VAL A 468 23.56 -28.42 -30.95
C VAL A 468 22.62 -27.31 -30.50
N ILE A 469 21.34 -27.33 -30.93
CA ILE A 469 20.32 -26.37 -30.46
C ILE A 469 20.22 -26.44 -28.93
N THR A 470 20.20 -27.64 -28.35
CA THR A 470 20.10 -27.83 -26.90
C THR A 470 21.34 -27.27 -26.17
N ASN A 471 22.53 -27.54 -26.71
CA ASN A 471 23.78 -27.04 -26.14
C ASN A 471 23.86 -25.51 -26.20
N GLU A 472 23.50 -24.89 -27.32
CA GLU A 472 23.48 -23.43 -27.47
C GLU A 472 22.45 -22.78 -26.55
N ILE A 473 21.23 -23.34 -26.45
CA ILE A 473 20.22 -22.83 -25.50
C ILE A 473 20.74 -22.90 -24.06
N ASN A 474 21.34 -24.02 -23.64
CA ASN A 474 21.84 -24.19 -22.28
C ASN A 474 23.12 -23.39 -22.01
N ALA A 475 23.92 -23.07 -23.04
CA ALA A 475 25.06 -22.17 -22.93
C ALA A 475 24.61 -20.72 -22.75
N LYS A 476 23.63 -20.26 -23.55
CA LYS A 476 23.07 -18.91 -23.49
C LYS A 476 22.16 -18.71 -22.26
N TYR A 477 21.47 -19.76 -21.82
CA TYR A 477 20.53 -19.76 -20.69
C TYR A 477 20.79 -20.91 -19.70
N PRO A 478 21.88 -20.86 -18.90
CA PRO A 478 22.31 -21.97 -18.05
C PRO A 478 21.31 -22.41 -16.99
N TYR A 479 20.42 -21.52 -16.56
CA TYR A 479 19.42 -21.78 -15.53
C TYR A 479 18.22 -22.62 -16.01
N LEU A 480 18.02 -22.77 -17.33
CA LEU A 480 16.88 -23.52 -17.88
C LEU A 480 17.12 -25.04 -17.91
N GLN A 481 18.36 -25.47 -18.13
CA GLN A 481 18.78 -26.88 -18.18
C GLN A 481 17.83 -27.78 -19.00
N PHE A 482 17.50 -27.36 -20.23
CA PHE A 482 16.64 -28.17 -21.09
C PHE A 482 17.32 -29.47 -21.50
N SER A 483 16.56 -30.56 -21.53
CA SER A 483 16.99 -31.81 -22.14
C SER A 483 16.73 -31.79 -23.64
N GLU A 484 17.52 -32.53 -24.41
CA GLU A 484 17.33 -32.70 -25.85
C GLU A 484 15.92 -33.22 -26.18
N GLN A 485 15.36 -34.08 -25.32
CA GLN A 485 14.00 -34.60 -25.49
C GLN A 485 12.92 -33.53 -25.32
N SER A 486 13.11 -32.57 -24.41
CA SER A 486 12.21 -31.43 -24.23
C SER A 486 12.22 -30.53 -25.47
N ILE A 487 13.42 -30.18 -25.95
CA ILE A 487 13.60 -29.36 -27.17
C ILE A 487 12.98 -30.08 -28.38
N ARG A 488 13.28 -31.37 -28.55
CA ARG A 488 12.72 -32.20 -29.63
C ARG A 488 11.19 -32.23 -29.59
N SER A 489 10.59 -32.35 -28.40
CA SER A 489 9.13 -32.34 -28.28
C SER A 489 8.52 -31.02 -28.75
N SER A 490 9.14 -29.87 -28.48
CA SER A 490 8.65 -28.57 -28.95
C SER A 490 8.81 -28.42 -30.46
N LEU A 491 9.97 -28.76 -31.01
CA LEU A 491 10.25 -28.76 -32.45
C LEU A 491 9.24 -29.60 -33.25
N GLN A 492 8.83 -30.76 -32.72
CA GLN A 492 7.88 -31.66 -33.39
C GLN A 492 6.42 -31.21 -33.30
N LYS A 493 6.05 -30.54 -32.20
CA LYS A 493 4.67 -30.07 -31.97
C LYS A 493 4.35 -28.82 -32.80
N GLU A 494 5.29 -27.88 -32.89
CA GLU A 494 5.05 -26.55 -33.47
C GLU A 494 5.47 -26.49 -34.95
N LYS A 495 4.82 -27.28 -35.79
CA LYS A 495 5.09 -27.39 -37.24
C LYS A 495 4.88 -26.09 -38.03
N SER A 496 4.18 -25.12 -37.46
CA SER A 496 4.02 -23.79 -38.05
C SER A 496 5.27 -22.92 -37.90
N LEU A 497 6.12 -23.22 -36.91
CA LEU A 497 7.35 -22.47 -36.64
C LEU A 497 8.60 -23.20 -37.13
N PHE A 498 8.58 -24.53 -37.14
CA PHE A 498 9.77 -25.34 -37.43
C PHE A 498 9.59 -26.31 -38.59
N ILE A 499 10.70 -26.57 -39.27
CA ILE A 499 10.87 -27.61 -40.29
C ILE A 499 11.93 -28.60 -39.85
N TYR A 500 11.91 -29.80 -40.41
CA TYR A 500 12.89 -30.85 -40.17
C TYR A 500 13.35 -31.49 -41.48
N ILE A 501 14.52 -32.13 -41.48
CA ILE A 501 15.03 -32.90 -42.64
C ILE A 501 14.98 -34.40 -42.31
N GLY A 502 14.09 -35.13 -42.99
CA GLY A 502 14.03 -36.59 -42.91
C GLY A 502 14.00 -37.14 -41.48
N ARG A 503 14.98 -37.99 -41.14
CA ARG A 503 15.18 -38.59 -39.80
C ARG A 503 16.51 -38.20 -39.15
N SER A 504 17.19 -37.16 -39.64
CA SER A 504 18.53 -36.78 -39.17
C SER A 504 18.52 -35.99 -37.85
N SER A 505 17.33 -35.69 -37.31
CA SER A 505 17.14 -34.77 -36.17
C SER A 505 17.71 -33.37 -36.42
N THR A 506 17.74 -32.95 -37.69
CA THR A 506 18.12 -31.60 -38.11
C THR A 506 16.87 -30.75 -38.31
N TYR A 507 16.84 -29.56 -37.71
CA TYR A 507 15.71 -28.65 -37.69
C TYR A 507 16.10 -27.25 -38.14
N GLY A 508 15.10 -26.45 -38.54
CA GLY A 508 15.24 -25.04 -38.84
C GLY A 508 13.90 -24.32 -38.80
N LEU A 509 13.88 -23.06 -39.21
CA LEU A 509 12.68 -22.22 -39.15
C LEU A 509 11.79 -22.43 -40.37
N LYS A 510 10.48 -22.47 -40.15
CA LYS A 510 9.47 -22.61 -41.21
C LYS A 510 9.51 -21.47 -42.22
N LYS A 511 9.81 -20.24 -41.75
CA LYS A 511 9.98 -19.07 -42.62
C LYS A 511 11.07 -19.25 -43.68
N TRP A 512 12.10 -20.06 -43.40
CA TRP A 512 13.20 -20.28 -44.34
C TRP A 512 12.77 -20.97 -45.63
N GLU A 513 11.65 -21.69 -45.67
CA GLU A 513 11.13 -22.26 -46.92
C GLU A 513 10.65 -21.19 -47.92
N ASN A 514 10.32 -19.99 -47.43
CA ASN A 514 9.95 -18.85 -48.27
C ASN A 514 11.16 -17.94 -48.58
N GLU A 515 12.21 -18.01 -47.75
CA GLU A 515 13.41 -17.18 -47.88
C GLU A 515 14.49 -17.87 -48.74
N ARG A 516 14.47 -19.21 -48.85
CA ARG A 516 15.48 -20.02 -49.55
C ARG A 516 14.83 -20.99 -50.53
N GLU A 517 15.12 -20.84 -51.82
CA GLU A 517 14.53 -21.66 -52.88
C GLU A 517 14.99 -23.12 -52.86
N ASP A 518 16.15 -23.41 -52.27
CA ASP A 518 16.78 -24.72 -52.16
C ASP A 518 16.37 -25.49 -50.89
N LEU A 519 15.53 -24.89 -50.03
CA LEU A 519 15.16 -25.47 -48.75
C LEU A 519 13.66 -25.75 -48.67
N ARG A 520 13.33 -27.04 -48.53
CA ARG A 520 12.02 -27.48 -48.05
C ARG A 520 12.14 -28.54 -46.97
N GLY A 521 11.32 -28.44 -45.95
CA GLY A 521 11.22 -29.38 -44.83
C GLY A 521 10.52 -30.69 -45.22
N GLY A 522 10.60 -31.66 -44.32
CA GLY A 522 9.96 -32.96 -44.45
C GLY A 522 10.87 -34.08 -44.94
N THR A 523 10.26 -35.24 -45.15
CA THR A 523 10.87 -36.45 -45.74
C THR A 523 10.77 -36.41 -47.27
N ILE A 524 11.47 -37.33 -47.95
CA ILE A 524 11.31 -37.53 -49.40
C ILE A 524 9.82 -37.72 -49.75
N ARG A 525 9.08 -38.49 -48.95
CA ARG A 525 7.65 -38.73 -49.18
C ARG A 525 6.83 -37.45 -49.07
N ASP A 526 7.11 -36.61 -48.08
CA ASP A 526 6.39 -35.34 -47.91
C ASP A 526 6.67 -34.39 -49.09
N LEU A 527 7.89 -34.38 -49.62
CA LEU A 527 8.24 -33.61 -50.82
C LEU A 527 7.49 -34.12 -52.06
N VAL A 528 7.47 -35.44 -52.27
CA VAL A 528 6.75 -36.06 -53.40
C VAL A 528 5.25 -35.83 -53.29
N GLU A 529 4.68 -35.92 -52.08
CA GLU A 529 3.26 -35.66 -51.85
C GLU A 529 2.88 -34.23 -52.20
N ASN A 530 3.65 -33.25 -51.72
CA ASN A 530 3.44 -31.83 -52.04
C ASN A 530 3.59 -31.56 -53.55
N TYR A 531 4.56 -32.20 -54.20
CA TYR A 531 4.75 -32.08 -55.65
C TYR A 531 3.53 -32.61 -56.42
N LEU A 532 3.12 -33.86 -56.16
CA LEU A 532 1.99 -34.49 -56.84
C LEU A 532 0.63 -33.85 -56.49
N GLN A 533 0.53 -33.13 -55.37
CA GLN A 533 -0.66 -32.37 -55.02
C GLN A 533 -0.96 -31.25 -56.02
N GLY A 534 0.07 -30.66 -56.62
CA GLY A 534 -0.07 -29.64 -57.68
C GLY A 534 -0.29 -30.20 -59.08
N GLU A 535 -0.22 -31.52 -59.25
CA GLU A 535 -0.26 -32.17 -60.56
C GLU A 535 -1.59 -32.90 -60.80
N ASP A 536 -2.18 -32.68 -61.97
CA ASP A 536 -3.45 -33.30 -62.37
C ASP A 536 -3.27 -34.71 -62.96
N GLU A 537 -2.04 -35.07 -63.32
CA GLU A 537 -1.68 -36.38 -63.88
C GLU A 537 -0.59 -37.07 -63.05
N PRO A 538 -0.55 -38.42 -63.01
CA PRO A 538 0.59 -39.15 -62.46
C PRO A 538 1.89 -38.75 -63.16
N LYS A 539 2.98 -38.64 -62.39
CA LYS A 539 4.30 -38.25 -62.90
C LYS A 539 5.26 -39.41 -62.96
N HIS A 540 6.15 -39.40 -63.95
CA HIS A 540 7.17 -40.43 -64.08
C HIS A 540 8.16 -40.32 -62.91
N ILE A 541 8.68 -41.46 -62.43
CA ILE A 541 9.58 -41.48 -61.27
C ILE A 541 10.83 -40.62 -61.46
N SER A 542 11.31 -40.48 -62.70
CA SER A 542 12.44 -39.60 -63.03
C SER A 542 12.11 -38.12 -62.82
N GLU A 543 10.91 -37.66 -63.18
CA GLU A 543 10.46 -36.26 -62.93
C GLU A 543 10.33 -35.99 -61.43
N ILE A 544 9.79 -36.96 -60.71
CA ILE A 544 9.67 -36.90 -59.25
C ILE A 544 11.06 -36.84 -58.61
N ALA A 545 12.00 -37.65 -59.10
CA ALA A 545 13.37 -37.65 -58.61
C ALA A 545 14.09 -36.33 -58.91
N GLU A 546 13.96 -35.79 -60.12
CA GLU A 546 14.47 -34.46 -60.48
C GLU A 546 13.97 -33.36 -59.52
N PHE A 547 12.67 -33.39 -59.17
CA PHE A 547 12.11 -32.47 -58.19
C PHE A 547 12.71 -32.65 -56.79
N VAL A 548 12.76 -33.90 -56.30
CA VAL A 548 13.28 -34.19 -54.95
C VAL A 548 14.77 -33.84 -54.83
N CYS A 549 15.56 -34.07 -55.88
CA CYS A 549 16.99 -33.80 -55.91
C CYS A 549 17.34 -32.31 -55.79
N LYS A 550 16.40 -31.40 -56.05
CA LYS A 550 16.57 -29.96 -55.76
C LYS A 550 16.73 -29.68 -54.27
N TYR A 551 16.16 -30.53 -53.43
CA TYR A 551 16.06 -30.33 -51.98
C TYR A 551 16.82 -31.37 -51.16
N ARG A 552 17.18 -32.51 -51.77
CA ARG A 552 17.80 -33.66 -51.07
C ARG A 552 18.86 -34.29 -51.94
N ASP A 553 19.99 -34.63 -51.33
CA ASP A 553 20.97 -35.50 -51.96
C ASP A 553 20.44 -36.95 -51.97
N THR A 554 19.89 -37.37 -53.11
CA THR A 554 19.29 -38.69 -53.31
C THR A 554 19.35 -39.10 -54.79
N SER A 555 18.90 -40.31 -55.10
CA SER A 555 18.80 -40.84 -56.46
C SER A 555 17.38 -41.28 -56.78
N GLU A 556 17.05 -41.42 -58.07
CA GLU A 556 15.76 -41.96 -58.54
C GLU A 556 15.44 -43.33 -57.90
N TYR A 557 16.44 -44.20 -57.80
CA TYR A 557 16.32 -45.50 -57.14
C TYR A 557 15.90 -45.36 -55.68
N ASN A 558 16.54 -44.44 -54.94
CA ASN A 558 16.26 -44.21 -53.52
C ASN A 558 14.89 -43.55 -53.31
N VAL A 559 14.49 -42.65 -54.21
CA VAL A 559 13.15 -42.04 -54.21
C VAL A 559 12.10 -43.13 -54.41
N LYS A 560 12.21 -43.90 -55.50
CA LYS A 560 11.30 -45.00 -55.81
C LYS A 560 11.18 -45.99 -54.66
N SER A 561 12.30 -46.48 -54.16
CA SER A 561 12.35 -47.42 -53.03
C SER A 561 11.68 -46.84 -51.78
N ASN A 562 11.87 -45.55 -51.48
CA ASN A 562 11.21 -44.89 -50.35
C ASN A 562 9.69 -44.84 -50.49
N LEU A 563 9.18 -44.61 -51.70
CA LEU A 563 7.74 -44.58 -52.00
C LEU A 563 7.14 -45.98 -51.93
N ASP A 564 7.82 -46.99 -52.51
CA ASP A 564 7.40 -48.40 -52.51
C ASP A 564 7.27 -48.96 -51.08
N LEU A 565 8.22 -48.62 -50.19
CA LEU A 565 8.25 -49.08 -48.80
C LEU A 565 7.04 -48.62 -47.95
N GLU A 566 6.26 -47.65 -48.43
CA GLU A 566 5.04 -47.22 -47.74
C GLU A 566 3.82 -48.08 -48.07
N GLY A 567 3.94 -49.09 -48.94
CA GLY A 567 2.89 -50.10 -49.15
C GLY A 567 1.55 -49.54 -49.64
N ASN A 568 1.57 -48.59 -50.59
CA ASN A 568 0.38 -47.93 -51.13
C ASN A 568 -0.49 -47.21 -50.08
N ILE A 569 0.12 -46.57 -49.06
CA ILE A 569 -0.62 -45.69 -48.14
C ILE A 569 -0.97 -44.36 -48.83
N ARG A 570 0.04 -43.57 -49.24
CA ARG A 570 -0.15 -42.25 -49.88
C ARG A 570 -0.08 -42.28 -51.39
N PHE A 571 0.75 -43.14 -51.94
CA PHE A 571 1.06 -43.17 -53.36
C PHE A 571 0.34 -44.31 -54.07
N LYS A 572 -0.01 -44.09 -55.34
CA LYS A 572 -0.59 -45.06 -56.26
C LYS A 572 0.35 -45.19 -57.46
N PHE A 573 0.84 -46.41 -57.70
CA PHE A 573 1.73 -46.70 -58.81
C PHE A 573 0.95 -47.12 -60.05
N PHE A 574 1.36 -46.59 -61.19
CA PHE A 574 0.82 -46.89 -62.52
C PHE A 574 1.89 -47.58 -63.38
N PRO A 575 1.51 -48.35 -64.42
CA PRO A 575 2.48 -49.00 -65.29
C PRO A 575 3.41 -47.99 -65.97
N GLY A 576 4.65 -48.39 -66.25
CA GLY A 576 5.63 -47.48 -66.88
C GLY A 576 6.30 -46.51 -65.90
N GLU A 577 6.34 -46.87 -64.61
CA GLU A 577 7.02 -46.11 -63.53
C GLU A 577 6.41 -44.73 -63.24
N PHE A 578 5.10 -44.60 -63.46
CA PHE A 578 4.34 -43.42 -63.06
C PHE A 578 3.80 -43.55 -61.63
N VAL A 579 3.78 -42.43 -60.90
CA VAL A 579 3.29 -42.36 -59.53
C VAL A 579 2.31 -41.19 -59.40
N GLY A 580 1.16 -41.46 -58.78
CA GLY A 580 0.19 -40.46 -58.37
C GLY A 580 -0.13 -40.57 -56.89
N LEU A 581 -1.03 -39.71 -56.42
CA LEU A 581 -1.60 -39.76 -55.07
C LEU A 581 -2.80 -40.69 -55.03
N LYS A 582 -2.90 -41.49 -53.96
CA LYS A 582 -4.00 -42.45 -53.80
C LYS A 582 -5.37 -41.78 -53.62
N ASN A 583 -5.39 -40.59 -53.04
CA ASN A 583 -6.61 -39.81 -52.80
C ASN A 583 -7.02 -38.93 -54.00
N LYS A 584 -6.29 -38.99 -55.12
CA LYS A 584 -6.68 -38.32 -56.38
C LYS A 584 -7.21 -39.32 -57.38
N GLU A 585 -8.25 -38.91 -58.11
CA GLU A 585 -8.72 -39.60 -59.30
C GLU A 585 -8.01 -39.04 -60.53
N TYR A 586 -7.60 -39.94 -61.43
CA TYR A 586 -6.84 -39.61 -62.61
C TYR A 586 -7.60 -40.09 -63.84
N GLN A 587 -7.72 -39.23 -64.85
CA GLN A 587 -8.33 -39.55 -66.15
C GLN A 587 -7.30 -40.27 -67.04
N ASP A 588 -7.77 -41.03 -68.03
CA ASP A 588 -6.95 -41.67 -69.08
C ASP A 588 -5.82 -42.57 -68.59
N VAL A 589 -5.98 -43.22 -67.43
CA VAL A 589 -4.92 -44.06 -66.81
C VAL A 589 -4.44 -45.23 -67.69
N GLU A 590 -5.24 -45.63 -68.69
CA GLU A 590 -4.90 -46.67 -69.66
C GLU A 590 -3.74 -46.28 -70.59
N LYS A 591 -3.41 -44.98 -70.68
CA LYS A 591 -2.27 -44.48 -71.46
C LYS A 591 -0.92 -44.85 -70.84
N TYR A 592 -0.89 -45.17 -69.54
CA TYR A 592 0.32 -45.57 -68.83
C TYR A 592 0.58 -47.07 -69.02
N LYS A 593 1.65 -47.39 -69.74
CA LYS A 593 2.03 -48.78 -70.07
C LYS A 593 3.48 -49.04 -69.73
N ARG A 594 3.76 -50.26 -69.25
CA ARG A 594 5.14 -50.71 -69.05
C ARG A 594 5.80 -50.87 -70.41
N VAL A 595 6.94 -50.20 -70.58
CA VAL A 595 7.77 -50.34 -71.78
C VAL A 595 8.43 -51.72 -71.78
N ALA A 596 8.18 -52.50 -72.84
CA ALA A 596 8.80 -53.82 -73.00
C ALA A 596 10.26 -53.66 -73.46
N GLY A 597 11.22 -54.00 -72.59
CA GLY A 597 12.65 -53.89 -72.89
C GLY A 597 13.11 -54.69 -74.11
N SER A 598 12.35 -55.72 -74.52
CA SER A 598 12.57 -56.46 -75.76
C SER A 598 12.49 -55.58 -77.02
N HIS A 599 11.70 -54.49 -76.98
CA HIS A 599 11.56 -53.55 -78.09
C HIS A 599 12.78 -52.62 -78.22
N PHE A 600 13.63 -52.54 -77.19
CA PHE A 600 14.78 -51.64 -77.09
C PHE A 600 16.11 -52.42 -77.04
N ARG A 601 16.16 -53.64 -77.57
CA ARG A 601 17.40 -54.40 -77.73
C ARG A 601 18.29 -53.74 -78.78
N ASN A 602 19.61 -53.83 -78.63
CA ASN A 602 20.57 -53.23 -79.57
C ASN A 602 20.34 -53.68 -81.02
N SER A 603 19.90 -54.93 -81.24
CA SER A 603 19.54 -55.44 -82.58
C SER A 603 18.36 -54.69 -83.22
N VAL A 604 17.43 -54.17 -82.42
CA VAL A 604 16.28 -53.37 -82.88
C VAL A 604 16.71 -51.94 -83.11
N LEU A 605 17.49 -51.38 -82.19
CA LEU A 605 17.94 -49.99 -82.24
C LEU A 605 18.97 -49.73 -83.35
N LYS A 606 19.77 -50.73 -83.76
CA LYS A 606 20.70 -50.62 -84.90
C LYS A 606 20.02 -50.20 -86.20
N ASN A 607 18.76 -50.57 -86.40
CA ASN A 607 18.00 -50.17 -87.60
C ASN A 607 17.56 -48.70 -87.56
N MET A 608 17.81 -48.00 -86.46
CA MET A 608 17.49 -46.60 -86.21
C MET A 608 18.74 -45.76 -85.94
N ASP A 609 19.93 -46.32 -86.21
CA ASP A 609 21.21 -45.65 -86.05
C ASP A 609 21.29 -44.40 -86.94
N GLY A 610 21.77 -43.30 -86.38
CA GLY A 610 21.85 -42.00 -87.05
C GLY A 610 20.52 -41.23 -87.19
N LEU A 611 19.40 -41.76 -86.68
CA LEU A 611 18.14 -41.02 -86.63
C LEU A 611 18.10 -40.06 -85.43
N ASP A 612 17.39 -38.94 -85.61
CA ASP A 612 17.08 -38.00 -84.53
C ASP A 612 16.28 -38.69 -83.41
N ILE A 613 16.68 -38.47 -82.16
CA ILE A 613 16.10 -39.19 -81.01
C ILE A 613 14.62 -38.91 -80.82
N GLU A 614 14.13 -37.71 -81.15
CA GLU A 614 12.70 -37.39 -81.04
C GLU A 614 11.90 -38.21 -82.05
N ARG A 615 12.42 -38.39 -83.28
CA ARG A 615 11.81 -39.28 -84.27
C ARG A 615 11.80 -40.75 -83.83
N VAL A 616 12.87 -41.18 -83.15
CA VAL A 616 12.95 -42.53 -82.59
C VAL A 616 11.91 -42.70 -81.48
N VAL A 617 11.79 -41.72 -80.57
CA VAL A 617 10.78 -41.71 -79.52
C VAL A 617 9.37 -41.77 -80.12
N ASP A 618 9.07 -40.92 -81.10
CA ASP A 618 7.78 -40.88 -81.80
C ASP A 618 7.43 -42.22 -82.44
N PHE A 619 8.41 -42.90 -83.05
CA PHE A 619 8.21 -44.24 -83.60
C PHE A 619 7.74 -45.22 -82.52
N PHE A 620 8.38 -45.24 -81.35
CA PHE A 620 7.99 -46.15 -80.26
C PHE A 620 6.65 -45.77 -79.64
N VAL A 621 6.37 -44.47 -79.50
CA VAL A 621 5.09 -43.93 -79.02
C VAL A 621 3.96 -44.37 -79.96
N GLN A 622 4.08 -44.12 -81.26
CA GLN A 622 3.03 -44.44 -82.23
C GLN A 622 2.85 -45.95 -82.41
N LYS A 623 3.95 -46.70 -82.50
CA LYS A 623 3.91 -48.14 -82.81
C LYS A 623 3.40 -48.99 -81.65
N PHE A 624 3.75 -48.63 -80.42
CA PHE A 624 3.44 -49.44 -79.23
C PHE A 624 2.48 -48.75 -78.26
N ASN A 625 2.03 -47.54 -78.59
CA ASN A 625 1.17 -46.72 -77.74
C ASN A 625 1.78 -46.55 -76.34
N TYR A 626 3.09 -46.26 -76.28
CA TYR A 626 3.81 -45.95 -75.05
C TYR A 626 3.71 -44.46 -74.72
N HIS A 627 3.79 -44.14 -73.44
CA HIS A 627 3.90 -42.74 -73.02
C HIS A 627 5.27 -42.17 -73.42
N PRO A 628 5.36 -40.99 -74.05
CA PRO A 628 6.62 -40.41 -74.52
C PRO A 628 7.69 -40.34 -73.42
N LYS A 629 7.32 -39.88 -72.21
CA LYS A 629 8.26 -39.77 -71.08
C LYS A 629 8.87 -41.11 -70.65
N SER A 630 8.13 -42.22 -70.67
CA SER A 630 8.70 -43.54 -70.34
C SER A 630 9.72 -44.01 -71.37
N VAL A 631 9.50 -43.68 -72.65
CA VAL A 631 10.44 -43.99 -73.72
C VAL A 631 11.71 -43.15 -73.55
N LYS A 632 11.57 -41.83 -73.32
CA LYS A 632 12.70 -40.92 -73.06
C LYS A 632 13.52 -41.34 -71.83
N ALA A 633 12.88 -41.62 -70.70
CA ALA A 633 13.56 -42.06 -69.48
C ALA A 633 14.33 -43.38 -69.68
N LEU A 634 13.79 -44.31 -70.48
CA LEU A 634 14.51 -45.54 -70.83
C LEU A 634 15.75 -45.26 -71.68
N PHE A 635 15.66 -44.34 -72.65
CA PHE A 635 16.80 -43.93 -73.47
C PHE A 635 17.87 -43.23 -72.62
N GLU A 636 17.48 -42.28 -71.75
CA GLU A 636 18.38 -41.62 -70.80
C GLU A 636 19.15 -42.66 -69.96
N LYS A 637 18.43 -43.65 -69.41
CA LYS A 637 19.03 -44.74 -68.63
C LYS A 637 20.03 -45.56 -69.45
N LYS A 638 19.71 -45.88 -70.70
CA LYS A 638 20.62 -46.60 -71.60
C LYS A 638 21.85 -45.79 -71.96
N VAL A 639 21.73 -44.47 -72.11
CA VAL A 639 22.87 -43.56 -72.28
C VAL A 639 23.76 -43.56 -71.04
N THR A 640 23.18 -43.41 -69.84
CA THR A 640 23.93 -43.44 -68.58
C THR A 640 24.65 -44.77 -68.36
N GLN A 641 24.06 -45.88 -68.81
CA GLN A 641 24.64 -47.22 -68.74
C GLN A 641 25.70 -47.50 -69.81
N GLY A 642 25.85 -46.60 -70.80
CA GLY A 642 26.77 -46.78 -71.94
C GLY A 642 26.27 -47.78 -72.98
N ASP A 643 25.00 -48.19 -72.92
CA ASP A 643 24.38 -49.12 -73.88
C ASP A 643 24.21 -48.48 -75.27
N ILE A 644 24.05 -47.16 -75.31
CA ILE A 644 23.82 -46.32 -76.48
C ILE A 644 24.45 -44.94 -76.25
N VAL A 645 24.65 -44.17 -77.31
CA VAL A 645 25.13 -42.78 -77.25
C VAL A 645 24.17 -41.89 -78.01
N ILE A 646 23.85 -40.72 -77.46
CA ILE A 646 23.18 -39.64 -78.21
C ILE A 646 24.24 -38.61 -78.57
N THR A 647 24.43 -38.37 -79.87
CA THR A 647 25.44 -37.42 -80.36
C THR A 647 25.03 -35.97 -80.10
N SER A 648 25.98 -35.05 -80.22
CA SER A 648 25.73 -33.61 -80.03
C SER A 648 24.70 -33.02 -81.01
N ASP A 649 24.47 -33.67 -82.16
CA ASP A 649 23.41 -33.33 -83.12
C ASP A 649 22.11 -34.13 -82.91
N ASN A 650 21.89 -34.62 -81.68
CA ASN A 650 20.67 -35.27 -81.21
C ASN A 650 20.34 -36.61 -81.91
N LYS A 651 21.34 -37.32 -82.45
CA LYS A 651 21.15 -38.59 -83.14
C LYS A 651 21.50 -39.79 -82.26
N LEU A 652 20.73 -40.85 -82.41
CA LEU A 652 20.99 -42.14 -81.78
C LEU A 652 22.20 -42.82 -82.43
N LYS A 653 23.12 -43.31 -81.59
CA LYS A 653 24.27 -44.12 -81.99
C LYS A 653 24.34 -45.39 -81.12
N ILE A 654 24.41 -46.57 -81.75
CA ILE A 654 24.35 -47.89 -81.07
C ILE A 654 25.69 -48.61 -81.00
#